data_AF-A0A200IVB3-F1
#
_entry.id   AF-A0A200IVB3-F1
#
_cell.length_a   1.000
_cell.length_b   1.000
_cell.length_c   1.000
_cell.angle_alpha   90.00
_cell.angle_beta   90.00
_cell.angle_gamma   90.00
#
_symmetry.space_group_name_H-M   'P 1'
#
loop_
_entity.id
_entity.type
_entity.pdbx_description
1 polymer ?
#
loop_
_entity_poly.entity_id
_entity_poly.type
_entity_poly.pdbx_seq_one_letter_code
_entity_poly.pdbx_strand_id
1 'polypeptide(L)'
;MKIGKKSYFILAFVLLVGILSSFMLNNISPMKASEEKYSIVTGIADKDGKIPVTIKIAEPLDETLTLSYEGVTGFSAADMLEGTSSTSADAIKIVDTEDSSEKVITTQKDSNSIEINFSVKKSSSDVEPKITLLDDKKAVLASAKIDFPETASTPTMRSALAEPAQYLTGNYPGDNGEAGPTTQEMEAANQAANTAIGFNPEVNVAYVSTWDQLRTAYNDGTVTKIVLTADISNTANQAMNNRRTSIEIDGQGHTLHLNARSFEINSPTDGIGFFHIHDMLAQQNLNNGLSSAGRYAFVNGSSGTASVAGWTFRTGNITTEPVNGNRVGRFIRAYQSMVQTYGYMNLTTTEENYYAGGMIIEDKTQWRGTVTYANYSAVWFVENSTNSASTSKSMEFTVGKNALVSLKNETTGASYPAVFSHYRAMTIGEGSTYNSNMQGNSVRFDDSGSSLTVKKDATINLLSRGTGSVMQFSANDTAFNLEPGGSVYIVGSTTAPVVDITGGSNRTFTMNSPKGFDIRNKNTGSTSNSPAVSTGTVASNVFTINDSDIDLWTLRSELMGPSQQTYAKVANFSVKAGGGTANVTTSEPGLASFVPTQYRRIAGMNTNPEVEWTPVTDADKTYQARVKIGMTPTDTFDADGNVVLQPVYAGAGQATVTYTDTFGDVHTIDTNAQGYAVMTDTRFNTAGKDIKAHAVRGPWISETDPVTTVLDVTPPEPATVTGGKANNGMKQLIGEGAEPKAKIYLDINGVRQSTVGLVNDDGTWTYNLPHYLEKDDVIQIFLEDNAAKITETLNPAAPSTNTDTGNINPASDMTYRDATFKAATKYTVEDVLPDKPSIEKTVVSSGGATTQVGDTLTYTLTAKNNKEASYTTLWKNALVTDTLPAGLDFDPATAEIKIDGVTAETPNDYSYDPDSRVLTVKLGDLATGDSSVITFKATVASSAVGTVISNTATVVGDSPRETPFVEGPNDPDATHETYTATSQKADSPGGTVFGVLELASAPTEIDFGSAKYQGKTTRINSAEHHGADLVVKDSRANKKGWTLTAKLTTPMTSTDPDVPAYTLDGALKYVYNNNEITLNGGAQDIMTQDANASTAETTYNISDTWSASGDGFKFEASAQDVKALGTYQGEILWELGDTP
;
A
#
# COMPACT_ATOMS: atom_id res chain seq x y z
N MET A 1 43.90 39.27 52.42
CA MET A 1 44.20 38.68 53.75
C MET A 1 45.44 37.81 53.60
N LYS A 2 46.43 38.00 54.50
CA LYS A 2 47.74 37.32 54.48
C LYS A 2 47.58 35.80 54.42
N ILE A 3 48.17 35.16 53.41
CA ILE A 3 48.22 33.70 53.34
C ILE A 3 49.18 33.22 54.44
N GLY A 4 48.59 32.60 55.47
CA GLY A 4 49.31 31.98 56.58
C GLY A 4 50.08 30.74 56.12
N LYS A 5 51.15 30.42 56.85
CA LYS A 5 52.19 29.40 56.59
C LYS A 5 51.72 27.93 56.36
N LYS A 6 50.45 27.64 56.06
CA LYS A 6 49.95 26.28 55.75
C LYS A 6 49.91 25.93 54.25
N SER A 7 50.10 26.89 53.34
CA SER A 7 50.13 26.63 51.89
C SER A 7 51.44 26.01 51.38
N TYR A 8 52.51 25.97 52.18
CA TYR A 8 53.75 25.26 51.83
C TYR A 8 53.68 23.75 52.06
N PHE A 9 52.75 23.24 52.89
CA PHE A 9 52.61 21.80 53.14
C PHE A 9 51.81 21.07 52.06
N ILE A 10 50.88 21.75 51.39
CA ILE A 10 50.04 21.14 50.35
C ILE A 10 50.79 21.05 49.01
N LEU A 11 51.65 22.02 48.67
CA LEU A 11 52.50 21.91 47.49
C LEU A 11 53.63 20.86 47.67
N ALA A 12 54.13 20.69 48.89
CA ALA A 12 55.11 19.65 49.21
C ALA A 12 54.50 18.23 49.23
N PHE A 13 53.23 18.07 49.63
CA PHE A 13 52.55 16.76 49.63
C PHE A 13 52.16 16.30 48.21
N VAL A 14 51.82 17.23 47.31
CA VAL A 14 51.57 16.91 45.89
C VAL A 14 52.86 16.54 45.16
N LEU A 15 54.01 17.15 45.50
CA LEU A 15 55.31 16.74 44.94
C LEU A 15 55.83 15.41 45.52
N LEU A 16 55.51 15.08 46.79
CA LEU A 16 55.94 13.83 47.42
C LEU A 16 55.11 12.61 46.95
N VAL A 17 53.82 12.79 46.65
CA VAL A 17 52.95 11.73 46.09
C VAL A 17 53.26 11.45 44.61
N GLY A 18 53.80 12.43 43.87
CA GLY A 18 54.33 12.23 42.51
C GLY A 18 55.69 11.50 42.44
N ILE A 19 56.51 11.57 43.50
CA ILE A 19 57.84 10.92 43.54
C ILE A 19 57.79 9.53 44.20
N LEU A 20 56.86 9.25 45.12
CA LEU A 20 56.67 7.90 45.66
C LEU A 20 55.92 6.94 44.71
N SER A 21 55.21 7.46 43.71
CA SER A 21 54.62 6.66 42.63
C SER A 21 55.66 6.25 41.57
N SER A 22 56.84 6.85 41.53
CA SER A 22 57.92 6.49 40.59
C SER A 22 59.00 5.56 41.17
N PHE A 23 59.02 5.27 42.48
CA PHE A 23 60.01 4.37 43.11
C PHE A 23 59.48 3.02 43.60
N MET A 24 58.16 2.81 43.69
CA MET A 24 57.55 1.51 44.08
C MET A 24 56.95 0.73 42.89
N LEU A 25 57.42 1.02 41.67
CA LEU A 25 57.09 0.26 40.45
C LEU A 25 58.30 -0.51 39.87
N ASN A 26 59.45 -0.54 40.56
CA ASN A 26 60.67 -1.18 40.08
C ASN A 26 61.00 -2.56 40.67
N ASN A 27 60.11 -3.21 41.43
CA ASN A 27 60.39 -4.55 41.98
C ASN A 27 59.17 -5.49 42.07
N ILE A 28 58.28 -5.42 41.09
CA ILE A 28 57.45 -6.57 40.77
C ILE A 28 57.55 -6.72 39.26
N SER A 29 58.25 -7.75 38.81
CA SER A 29 58.32 -8.12 37.41
C SER A 29 56.89 -8.32 36.89
N PRO A 30 56.39 -7.51 35.93
CA PRO A 30 55.34 -7.99 35.08
C PRO A 30 55.94 -9.16 34.28
N MET A 31 55.24 -10.29 34.23
CA MET A 31 55.42 -11.20 33.10
C MET A 31 54.96 -10.45 31.84
N LYS A 32 55.84 -9.62 31.28
CA LYS A 32 55.85 -9.44 29.83
C LYS A 32 56.25 -10.81 29.30
N ALA A 33 55.32 -11.52 28.67
CA ALA A 33 55.72 -12.36 27.56
C ALA A 33 56.54 -11.43 26.66
N SER A 34 57.83 -11.75 26.48
CA SER A 34 58.59 -11.22 25.36
C SER A 34 57.68 -11.42 24.14
N GLU A 35 57.21 -10.36 23.50
CA GLU A 35 56.69 -10.53 22.14
C GLU A 35 57.91 -11.00 21.33
N GLU A 36 58.02 -12.31 21.15
CA GLU A 36 59.11 -12.90 20.37
C GLU A 36 58.99 -12.36 18.95
N LYS A 37 60.05 -11.68 18.49
CA LYS A 37 60.09 -11.05 17.16
C LYS A 37 59.80 -12.06 16.04
N TYR A 38 60.18 -13.31 16.25
CA TYR A 38 59.89 -14.45 15.38
C TYR A 38 59.33 -15.58 16.24
N SER A 39 58.25 -16.22 15.80
CA SER A 39 57.73 -17.42 16.47
C SER A 39 57.22 -18.45 15.48
N ILE A 40 57.23 -19.72 15.89
CA ILE A 40 56.65 -20.83 15.15
C ILE A 40 55.62 -21.51 16.06
N VAL A 41 54.36 -21.50 15.65
CA VAL A 41 53.25 -22.12 16.37
C VAL A 41 52.76 -23.31 15.57
N THR A 42 52.61 -24.46 16.23
CA THR A 42 52.09 -25.70 15.64
C THR A 42 50.71 -26.00 16.22
N GLY A 43 49.72 -26.30 15.39
CA GLY A 43 48.40 -26.72 15.83
C GLY A 43 48.25 -28.24 15.93
N ILE A 44 47.01 -28.70 16.00
CA ILE A 44 46.68 -30.13 16.12
C ILE A 44 46.50 -30.73 14.72
N ALA A 45 46.87 -32.00 14.54
CA ALA A 45 46.69 -32.70 13.27
C ALA A 45 45.22 -32.68 12.81
N ASP A 46 44.99 -32.31 11.54
CA ASP A 46 43.69 -32.35 10.91
C ASP A 46 43.24 -33.80 10.62
N LYS A 47 42.01 -33.95 10.10
CA LYS A 47 41.43 -35.26 9.73
C LYS A 47 42.27 -36.07 8.72
N ASP A 48 43.19 -35.43 8.01
CA ASP A 48 44.07 -36.04 7.00
C ASP A 48 45.52 -36.23 7.53
N GLY A 49 45.73 -36.02 8.84
CA GLY A 49 47.00 -36.18 9.53
C GLY A 49 48.02 -35.07 9.25
N LYS A 50 47.59 -33.91 8.74
CA LYS A 50 48.46 -32.74 8.55
C LYS A 50 48.42 -31.85 9.78
N ILE A 51 49.56 -31.37 10.25
CA ILE A 51 49.64 -30.41 11.35
C ILE A 51 49.77 -29.00 10.76
N PRO A 52 48.88 -28.06 11.10
CA PRO A 52 49.03 -26.66 10.70
C PRO A 52 50.20 -26.03 11.46
N VAL A 53 50.97 -25.21 10.76
CA VAL A 53 52.14 -24.48 11.24
C VAL A 53 51.97 -23.02 10.83
N THR A 54 52.14 -22.12 11.80
CA THR A 54 52.12 -20.68 11.59
C THR A 54 53.49 -20.13 11.96
N ILE A 55 54.15 -19.46 11.01
CA ILE A 55 55.33 -18.65 11.28
C ILE A 55 54.88 -17.21 11.40
N LYS A 56 55.19 -16.56 12.53
CA LYS A 56 54.90 -15.15 12.75
C LYS A 56 56.18 -14.34 12.82
N ILE A 57 56.21 -13.24 12.06
CA ILE A 57 57.25 -12.22 12.08
C ILE A 57 56.57 -10.93 12.57
N ALA A 58 56.73 -10.62 13.85
CA ALA A 58 56.02 -9.51 14.50
C ALA A 58 56.49 -8.14 13.97
N GLU A 59 57.78 -8.01 13.66
CA GLU A 59 58.40 -6.79 13.12
C GLU A 59 59.25 -7.13 11.88
N PRO A 60 58.65 -7.24 10.69
CA PRO A 60 59.36 -7.56 9.45
C PRO A 60 60.43 -6.51 9.11
N LEU A 61 61.62 -6.96 8.72
CA LEU A 61 62.69 -6.12 8.19
C LEU A 61 63.01 -6.48 6.73
N ASP A 62 63.84 -5.68 6.08
CA ASP A 62 64.48 -6.04 4.82
C ASP A 62 65.55 -7.12 5.09
N GLU A 63 65.12 -8.39 5.13
CA GLU A 63 65.96 -9.51 5.56
C GLU A 63 65.70 -10.79 4.76
N THR A 64 66.66 -11.71 4.82
CA THR A 64 66.56 -13.04 4.22
C THR A 64 66.69 -14.07 5.32
N LEU A 65 65.65 -14.86 5.49
CA LEU A 65 65.53 -15.92 6.48
C LEU A 65 65.57 -17.28 5.78
N THR A 66 66.06 -18.29 6.49
CA THR A 66 65.97 -19.68 6.03
C THR A 66 65.04 -20.48 6.92
N LEU A 67 64.04 -21.14 6.33
CA LEU A 67 63.25 -22.16 7.01
C LEU A 67 63.87 -23.52 6.74
N SER A 68 64.51 -24.10 7.76
CA SER A 68 65.03 -25.47 7.73
C SER A 68 64.01 -26.42 8.38
N TYR A 69 63.80 -27.58 7.79
CA TYR A 69 62.86 -28.57 8.33
C TYR A 69 63.36 -30.01 8.15
N GLU A 70 63.12 -30.81 9.18
CA GLU A 70 63.54 -32.22 9.26
C GLU A 70 62.34 -33.07 9.68
N GLY A 71 62.27 -34.33 9.24
CA GLY A 71 61.20 -35.25 9.64
C GLY A 71 59.80 -34.90 9.14
N VAL A 72 59.62 -33.81 8.37
CA VAL A 72 58.33 -33.36 7.79
C VAL A 72 58.35 -33.20 6.27
N THR A 73 57.18 -33.28 5.64
CA THR A 73 56.98 -33.14 4.18
C THR A 73 55.59 -32.59 3.84
N GLY A 74 55.27 -32.42 2.56
CA GLY A 74 53.90 -32.15 2.09
C GLY A 74 53.50 -30.69 1.98
N PHE A 75 54.47 -29.78 1.91
CA PHE A 75 54.29 -28.36 1.64
C PHE A 75 55.37 -27.86 0.67
N SER A 76 55.01 -26.85 -0.14
CA SER A 76 55.88 -26.18 -1.11
C SER A 76 56.00 -24.69 -0.79
N ALA A 77 56.95 -23.99 -1.43
CA ALA A 77 57.03 -22.54 -1.32
C ALA A 77 55.73 -21.84 -1.77
N ALA A 78 55.01 -22.42 -2.73
CA ALA A 78 53.71 -21.92 -3.18
C ALA A 78 52.63 -22.08 -2.11
N ASP A 79 52.55 -23.24 -1.44
CA ASP A 79 51.58 -23.47 -0.35
C ASP A 79 51.82 -22.50 0.82
N MET A 80 53.08 -22.22 1.12
CA MET A 80 53.45 -21.23 2.14
C MET A 80 53.06 -19.80 1.72
N LEU A 81 53.25 -19.45 0.45
CA LEU A 81 52.92 -18.12 -0.06
C LEU A 81 51.39 -17.91 -0.11
N GLU A 82 50.61 -18.93 -0.48
CA GLU A 82 49.14 -18.89 -0.50
C GLU A 82 48.55 -18.71 0.91
N GLY A 83 49.20 -19.26 1.93
CA GLY A 83 48.77 -19.10 3.32
C GLY A 83 49.29 -17.85 4.04
N THR A 84 49.86 -16.89 3.30
CA THR A 84 50.18 -15.56 3.86
C THR A 84 48.91 -14.71 3.99
N SER A 85 48.80 -13.91 5.05
CA SER A 85 47.66 -12.99 5.20
C SER A 85 47.61 -11.96 4.05
N SER A 86 46.40 -11.61 3.60
CA SER A 86 46.17 -10.83 2.36
C SER A 86 46.76 -9.42 2.37
N THR A 87 47.08 -8.85 3.53
CA THR A 87 47.71 -7.54 3.69
C THR A 87 49.24 -7.57 3.53
N SER A 88 49.85 -8.75 3.43
CA SER A 88 51.31 -8.94 3.51
C SER A 88 51.93 -9.68 2.32
N ALA A 89 51.11 -10.17 1.38
CA ALA A 89 51.56 -11.00 0.26
C ALA A 89 52.55 -10.31 -0.70
N ASP A 90 52.46 -8.97 -0.87
CA ASP A 90 53.36 -8.19 -1.73
C ASP A 90 54.73 -7.89 -1.07
N ALA A 91 54.85 -8.07 0.26
CA ALA A 91 56.03 -7.75 1.06
C ALA A 91 56.92 -8.97 1.38
N ILE A 92 56.56 -10.16 0.90
CA ILE A 92 57.26 -11.42 1.18
C ILE A 92 57.47 -12.25 -0.09
N LYS A 93 58.64 -12.86 -0.22
CA LYS A 93 58.95 -13.83 -1.28
C LYS A 93 59.48 -15.11 -0.66
N ILE A 94 58.87 -16.24 -1.02
CA ILE A 94 59.28 -17.57 -0.56
C ILE A 94 59.71 -18.37 -1.79
N VAL A 95 60.90 -18.96 -1.74
CA VAL A 95 61.44 -19.78 -2.84
C VAL A 95 61.96 -21.12 -2.33
N ASP A 96 61.74 -22.16 -3.14
CA ASP A 96 62.41 -23.44 -2.98
C ASP A 96 63.92 -23.29 -3.23
N THR A 97 64.73 -24.05 -2.49
CA THR A 97 66.18 -24.08 -2.66
C THR A 97 66.65 -25.39 -3.30
N GLU A 98 67.92 -25.47 -3.71
CA GLU A 98 68.52 -26.73 -4.16
C GLU A 98 68.58 -27.79 -3.04
N ASP A 99 68.52 -27.36 -1.77
CA ASP A 99 68.34 -28.24 -0.63
C ASP A 99 66.84 -28.48 -0.37
N SER A 100 66.40 -29.72 -0.57
CA SER A 100 65.01 -30.14 -0.37
C SER A 100 64.51 -30.04 1.07
N SER A 101 65.37 -29.73 2.04
CA SER A 101 65.06 -29.52 3.47
C SER A 101 65.07 -28.06 3.90
N GLU A 102 65.32 -27.12 2.98
CA GLU A 102 65.30 -25.68 3.26
C GLU A 102 64.38 -24.90 2.29
N LYS A 103 63.81 -23.81 2.79
CA LYS A 103 63.19 -22.72 1.99
C LYS A 103 63.83 -21.39 2.36
N VAL A 104 63.92 -20.48 1.40
CA VAL A 104 64.35 -19.10 1.65
C VAL A 104 63.13 -18.18 1.68
N ILE A 105 63.04 -17.37 2.73
CA ILE A 105 61.99 -16.37 2.94
C ILE A 105 62.66 -15.00 2.92
N THR A 106 62.34 -14.16 1.94
CA THR A 106 62.80 -12.76 1.88
C THR A 106 61.64 -11.85 2.25
N THR A 107 61.81 -11.02 3.26
CA THR A 107 60.81 -10.03 3.68
C THR A 107 61.27 -8.61 3.37
N GLN A 108 60.31 -7.70 3.23
CA GLN A 108 60.54 -6.26 3.22
C GLN A 108 60.09 -5.66 4.55
N LYS A 109 60.66 -4.51 4.93
CA LYS A 109 60.29 -3.81 6.15
C LYS A 109 58.83 -3.34 6.11
N ASP A 110 58.02 -3.79 7.07
CA ASP A 110 56.60 -3.44 7.21
C ASP A 110 56.24 -3.14 8.68
N SER A 111 55.28 -2.24 8.90
CA SER A 111 54.71 -1.96 10.22
C SER A 111 53.70 -3.00 10.69
N ASN A 112 53.17 -3.82 9.79
CA ASN A 112 52.26 -4.92 10.09
C ASN A 112 53.04 -6.23 10.23
N SER A 113 52.61 -7.10 11.16
CA SER A 113 53.21 -8.43 11.32
C SER A 113 52.90 -9.33 10.13
N ILE A 114 53.86 -10.14 9.69
CA ILE A 114 53.65 -11.16 8.66
C ILE A 114 53.35 -12.50 9.32
N GLU A 115 52.29 -13.16 8.88
CA GLU A 115 51.94 -14.53 9.27
C GLU A 115 51.91 -15.43 8.04
N ILE A 116 52.61 -16.56 8.12
CA ILE A 116 52.73 -17.57 7.06
C ILE A 116 52.14 -18.86 7.59
N ASN A 117 50.97 -19.25 7.07
CA ASN A 117 50.26 -20.46 7.50
C ASN A 117 50.40 -21.57 6.46
N PHE A 118 50.79 -22.76 6.87
CA PHE A 118 50.86 -23.93 5.99
C PHE A 118 50.71 -25.20 6.82
N SER A 119 50.47 -26.34 6.17
CA SER A 119 50.32 -27.62 6.89
C SER A 119 51.39 -28.61 6.49
N VAL A 120 51.92 -29.34 7.47
CA VAL A 120 52.99 -30.31 7.28
C VAL A 120 52.55 -31.73 7.63
N LYS A 121 53.14 -32.73 6.98
CA LYS A 121 52.95 -34.16 7.25
C LYS A 121 54.23 -34.77 7.80
N LYS A 122 54.13 -35.87 8.55
CA LYS A 122 55.29 -36.66 8.94
C LYS A 122 55.94 -37.25 7.68
N SER A 123 57.24 -37.01 7.51
CA SER A 123 58.03 -37.67 6.46
C SER A 123 58.16 -39.17 6.76
N SER A 124 58.44 -40.00 5.76
CA SER A 124 58.69 -41.42 5.97
C SER A 124 60.05 -41.74 6.62
N SER A 125 60.79 -40.73 7.09
CA SER A 125 62.08 -40.91 7.77
C SER A 125 61.89 -41.00 9.28
N ASP A 126 62.77 -41.74 9.96
CA ASP A 126 62.77 -41.87 11.43
C ASP A 126 63.38 -40.64 12.14
N VAL A 127 63.58 -39.53 11.43
CA VAL A 127 64.13 -38.29 11.97
C VAL A 127 63.03 -37.54 12.73
N GLU A 128 63.37 -37.01 13.91
CA GLU A 128 62.44 -36.27 14.77
C GLU A 128 61.87 -35.04 14.03
N PRO A 129 60.54 -34.94 13.84
CA PRO A 129 59.96 -33.85 13.07
C PRO A 129 60.17 -32.49 13.74
N LYS A 130 60.82 -31.57 13.03
CA LYS A 130 61.22 -30.26 13.56
C LYS A 130 61.28 -29.21 12.46
N ILE A 131 60.87 -27.99 12.78
CA ILE A 131 61.02 -26.81 11.91
C ILE A 131 61.82 -25.73 12.64
N THR A 132 62.73 -25.08 11.94
CA THR A 132 63.62 -24.06 12.47
C THR A 132 63.72 -22.89 11.50
N LEU A 133 63.46 -21.68 12.00
CA LEU A 133 63.67 -20.43 11.28
C LEU A 133 65.04 -19.85 11.67
N LEU A 134 65.83 -19.48 10.67
CA LEU A 134 67.21 -19.06 10.79
C LEU A 134 67.42 -17.70 10.11
N ASP A 135 68.37 -16.91 10.62
CA ASP A 135 68.83 -15.68 9.96
C ASP A 135 69.85 -15.94 8.83
N ASP A 136 70.36 -14.87 8.21
CA ASP A 136 71.35 -14.89 7.14
C ASP A 136 72.71 -15.49 7.54
N LYS A 137 72.99 -15.56 8.85
CA LYS A 137 74.19 -16.17 9.44
C LYS A 137 73.93 -17.57 10.00
N LYS A 138 72.76 -18.15 9.71
CA LYS A 138 72.29 -19.46 10.20
C LYS A 138 72.15 -19.51 11.73
N ALA A 139 71.94 -18.38 12.40
CA ALA A 139 71.55 -18.36 13.81
C ALA A 139 70.05 -18.67 13.95
N VAL A 140 69.68 -19.49 14.95
CA VAL A 140 68.29 -19.88 15.19
C VAL A 140 67.49 -18.71 15.75
N LEU A 141 66.45 -18.31 15.03
CA LEU A 141 65.52 -17.25 15.43
C LEU A 141 64.29 -17.83 16.15
N ALA A 142 63.76 -18.94 15.66
CA ALA A 142 62.66 -19.68 16.27
C ALA A 142 62.74 -21.15 15.87
N SER A 143 62.27 -22.06 16.72
CA SER A 143 62.25 -23.49 16.42
C SER A 143 61.09 -24.18 17.12
N ALA A 144 60.42 -25.09 16.43
CA ALA A 144 59.33 -25.89 16.97
C ALA A 144 59.55 -27.36 16.62
N LYS A 145 59.42 -28.22 17.64
CA LYS A 145 59.25 -29.66 17.46
C LYS A 145 57.80 -29.92 17.05
N ILE A 146 57.58 -30.87 16.12
CA ILE A 146 56.25 -31.18 15.60
C ILE A 146 55.85 -32.59 16.05
N ASP A 147 54.90 -32.64 16.99
CA ASP A 147 54.40 -33.89 17.54
C ASP A 147 53.25 -34.43 16.68
N PHE A 148 53.57 -35.40 15.82
CA PHE A 148 52.56 -36.21 15.14
C PHE A 148 52.07 -37.31 16.07
N PRO A 149 50.74 -37.47 16.26
CA PRO A 149 50.23 -38.54 17.08
C PRO A 149 50.71 -39.89 16.54
N GLU A 150 51.33 -40.71 17.39
CA GLU A 150 51.62 -42.11 17.04
C GLU A 150 50.31 -42.80 16.69
N THR A 151 50.33 -43.66 15.65
CA THR A 151 49.16 -44.44 15.23
C THR A 151 48.71 -45.41 16.34
N ALA A 152 48.02 -44.88 17.34
CA ALA A 152 46.98 -45.58 18.04
C ALA A 152 45.82 -45.71 17.06
N SER A 153 45.36 -46.95 16.86
CA SER A 153 44.17 -47.28 16.08
C SER A 153 43.10 -46.20 16.25
N THR A 154 42.77 -45.53 15.16
CA THR A 154 41.66 -44.59 15.01
C THR A 154 40.52 -44.93 15.96
N PRO A 155 40.17 -44.06 16.94
CA PRO A 155 38.79 -44.02 17.34
C PRO A 155 38.06 -43.59 16.07
N THR A 156 37.20 -44.46 15.55
CA THR A 156 36.14 -44.01 14.64
C THR A 156 35.56 -42.75 15.25
N MET A 157 35.71 -41.60 14.58
CA MET A 157 34.77 -40.50 14.69
C MET A 157 33.41 -41.12 14.33
N ARG A 158 32.72 -41.66 15.34
CA ARG A 158 31.35 -42.08 15.19
C ARG A 158 30.56 -40.81 14.99
N SER A 159 29.84 -40.79 13.88
CA SER A 159 28.50 -40.22 13.68
C SER A 159 28.27 -38.83 14.24
N ALA A 160 27.85 -37.92 13.36
CA ALA A 160 27.19 -36.66 13.69
C ALA A 160 26.52 -36.71 15.08
N LEU A 161 26.97 -35.80 15.95
CA LEU A 161 26.45 -35.56 17.29
C LEU A 161 24.92 -35.75 17.25
N ALA A 162 24.40 -36.64 18.08
CA ALA A 162 22.96 -36.68 18.32
C ALA A 162 22.56 -35.27 18.73
N GLU A 163 21.52 -34.71 18.10
CA GLU A 163 21.04 -33.40 18.54
C GLU A 163 20.75 -33.49 20.04
N PRO A 164 21.30 -32.57 20.86
CA PRO A 164 21.02 -32.56 22.29
C PRO A 164 19.51 -32.59 22.48
N ALA A 165 19.05 -33.38 23.47
CA ALA A 165 17.63 -33.45 23.78
C ALA A 165 17.06 -32.02 23.89
N GLN A 166 15.86 -31.77 23.35
CA GLN A 166 15.23 -30.44 23.25
C GLN A 166 15.27 -29.62 24.55
N TYR A 167 15.38 -30.26 25.71
CA TYR A 167 15.47 -29.65 27.04
C TYR A 167 16.88 -29.14 27.42
N LEU A 168 17.91 -29.39 26.61
CA LEU A 168 19.30 -28.99 26.86
C LEU A 168 19.75 -27.86 25.91
N THR A 169 18.90 -27.47 24.95
CA THR A 169 19.10 -26.33 24.04
C THR A 169 17.90 -25.40 24.08
N GLY A 170 18.15 -24.11 24.30
CA GLY A 170 17.15 -23.12 24.72
C GLY A 170 15.97 -22.87 23.78
N ASN A 171 14.78 -23.12 24.31
CA ASN A 171 13.54 -22.37 24.07
C ASN A 171 12.63 -22.61 25.28
N TYR A 172 12.97 -22.01 26.42
CA TYR A 172 12.12 -22.14 27.59
C TYR A 172 11.00 -21.09 27.53
N PRO A 173 9.75 -21.45 27.89
CA PRO A 173 8.66 -20.48 27.97
C PRO A 173 9.01 -19.37 28.96
N GLY A 174 9.06 -18.11 28.52
CA GLY A 174 9.41 -16.95 29.35
C GLY A 174 10.75 -16.28 29.04
N ASP A 175 11.55 -16.83 28.11
CA ASP A 175 12.87 -16.26 27.73
C ASP A 175 12.78 -14.89 27.03
N ASN A 176 11.59 -14.31 26.81
CA ASN A 176 11.35 -13.04 26.10
C ASN A 176 12.10 -12.87 24.74
N GLY A 177 12.63 -13.96 24.17
CA GLY A 177 13.47 -13.94 22.98
C GLY A 177 14.96 -13.61 23.22
N GLU A 178 15.44 -13.57 24.47
CA GLU A 178 16.87 -13.40 24.78
C GLU A 178 17.65 -14.67 24.40
N ALA A 179 18.64 -14.52 23.53
CA ALA A 179 19.46 -15.66 23.11
C ALA A 179 20.39 -16.09 24.26
N GLY A 180 20.18 -17.31 24.76
CA GLY A 180 21.17 -18.00 25.60
C GLY A 180 22.50 -18.26 24.85
N PRO A 181 23.48 -18.92 25.49
CA PRO A 181 24.78 -19.13 24.87
C PRO A 181 24.68 -20.14 23.73
N THR A 182 25.37 -19.85 22.62
CA THR A 182 25.50 -20.79 21.51
C THR A 182 26.38 -21.99 21.89
N THR A 183 26.30 -23.09 21.13
CA THR A 183 27.16 -24.26 21.34
C THR A 183 28.64 -23.89 21.30
N GLN A 184 29.06 -23.05 20.34
CA GLN A 184 30.46 -22.61 20.24
C GLN A 184 30.89 -21.79 21.46
N GLU A 185 30.02 -20.91 21.96
CA GLU A 185 30.30 -20.12 23.17
C GLU A 185 30.43 -20.99 24.42
N MET A 186 29.60 -22.04 24.55
CA MET A 186 29.68 -23.00 25.65
C MET A 186 30.96 -23.84 25.58
N GLU A 187 31.35 -24.33 24.40
CA GLU A 187 32.60 -25.06 24.19
C GLU A 187 33.82 -24.19 24.54
N ALA A 188 33.84 -22.93 24.09
CA ALA A 188 34.88 -21.98 24.42
C ALA A 188 34.94 -21.68 25.92
N ALA A 189 33.78 -21.49 26.58
CA ALA A 189 33.70 -21.28 28.02
C ALA A 189 34.25 -22.49 28.81
N ASN A 190 33.98 -23.71 28.36
CA ASN A 190 34.52 -24.93 28.97
C ASN A 190 36.03 -25.03 28.84
N GLN A 191 36.58 -24.77 27.65
CA GLN A 191 38.03 -24.75 27.45
C GLN A 191 38.70 -23.66 28.29
N ALA A 192 38.09 -22.48 28.36
CA ALA A 192 38.57 -21.37 29.18
C ALA A 192 38.57 -21.71 30.67
N ALA A 193 37.51 -22.35 31.19
CA ALA A 193 37.42 -22.77 32.59
C ALA A 193 38.48 -23.84 32.94
N ASN A 194 38.64 -24.85 32.08
CA ASN A 194 39.67 -25.88 32.23
C ASN A 194 41.08 -25.27 32.25
N THR A 195 41.34 -24.32 31.35
CA THR A 195 42.62 -23.59 31.28
C THR A 195 42.85 -22.74 32.52
N ALA A 196 41.86 -21.97 32.96
CA ALA A 196 41.95 -21.08 34.12
C ALA A 196 42.24 -21.83 35.42
N ILE A 197 41.74 -23.06 35.53
CA ILE A 197 41.94 -23.93 36.69
C ILE A 197 43.22 -24.79 36.57
N GLY A 198 43.81 -24.87 35.37
CA GLY A 198 44.97 -25.72 35.10
C GLY A 198 44.63 -27.21 35.06
N PHE A 199 43.40 -27.55 34.67
CA PHE A 199 42.93 -28.93 34.53
C PHE A 199 42.83 -29.32 33.06
N ASN A 200 43.48 -30.43 32.68
CA ASN A 200 43.32 -31.02 31.36
C ASN A 200 42.47 -32.30 31.47
N PRO A 201 41.19 -32.28 31.03
CA PRO A 201 40.32 -33.44 31.13
C PRO A 201 40.72 -34.57 30.16
N GLU A 202 41.44 -34.26 29.08
CA GLU A 202 41.77 -35.21 28.00
C GLU A 202 42.96 -36.14 28.32
N VAL A 203 43.53 -36.07 29.52
CA VAL A 203 44.69 -36.89 29.94
C VAL A 203 44.35 -38.39 30.01
N ASN A 204 43.19 -38.74 30.55
CA ASN A 204 42.72 -40.12 30.68
C ASN A 204 41.18 -40.16 30.62
N VAL A 205 40.66 -40.42 29.41
CA VAL A 205 39.23 -40.40 29.09
C VAL A 205 38.62 -41.81 29.14
N ALA A 206 37.56 -41.97 29.92
CA ALA A 206 36.78 -43.19 30.02
C ALA A 206 35.41 -43.04 29.36
N TYR A 207 35.14 -43.82 28.32
CA TYR A 207 33.82 -43.90 27.68
C TYR A 207 32.98 -44.99 28.34
N VAL A 208 31.78 -44.63 28.79
CA VAL A 208 30.93 -45.51 29.60
C VAL A 208 29.52 -45.59 29.02
N SER A 209 28.92 -46.79 29.05
CA SER A 209 27.55 -47.03 28.58
C SER A 209 26.71 -47.83 29.60
N THR A 210 27.28 -48.16 30.75
CA THR A 210 26.63 -48.96 31.80
C THR A 210 27.04 -48.46 33.19
N TRP A 211 26.24 -48.80 34.20
CA TRP A 211 26.51 -48.40 35.58
C TRP A 211 27.83 -48.95 36.12
N ASP A 212 28.17 -50.22 35.84
CA ASP A 212 29.42 -50.82 36.32
C ASP A 212 30.66 -50.15 35.71
N GLN A 213 30.59 -49.74 34.44
CA GLN A 213 31.66 -48.97 33.78
C GLN A 213 31.81 -47.59 34.41
N LEU A 214 30.71 -46.84 34.58
CA LEU A 214 30.71 -45.53 35.24
C LEU A 214 31.31 -45.61 36.65
N ARG A 215 30.83 -46.56 37.46
CA ARG A 215 31.31 -46.78 38.83
C ARG A 215 32.80 -47.12 38.85
N THR A 216 33.26 -47.96 37.93
CA THR A 216 34.68 -48.33 37.84
C THR A 216 35.54 -47.13 37.46
N ALA A 217 35.16 -46.38 36.43
CA ALA A 217 35.87 -45.19 35.96
C ALA A 217 35.94 -44.10 37.03
N TYR A 218 34.82 -43.81 37.71
CA TYR A 218 34.79 -42.80 38.77
C TYR A 218 35.68 -43.17 39.97
N ASN A 219 35.71 -44.46 40.31
CA ASN A 219 36.52 -44.99 41.41
C ASN A 219 38.02 -45.02 41.10
N ASP A 220 38.41 -44.97 39.83
CA ASP A 220 39.82 -44.88 39.42
C ASP A 220 40.30 -43.43 39.46
N GLY A 221 41.11 -43.10 40.47
CA GLY A 221 41.64 -41.77 40.70
C GLY A 221 42.49 -41.20 39.55
N THR A 222 42.91 -42.01 38.59
CA THR A 222 43.70 -41.59 37.42
C THR A 222 42.84 -41.16 36.23
N VAL A 223 41.56 -41.49 36.19
CA VAL A 223 40.63 -41.06 35.13
C VAL A 223 40.34 -39.58 35.27
N THR A 224 40.57 -38.77 34.22
CA THR A 224 40.36 -37.31 34.26
C THR A 224 39.05 -36.90 33.58
N LYS A 225 38.53 -37.71 32.66
CA LYS A 225 37.22 -37.45 32.02
C LYS A 225 36.40 -38.72 31.89
N ILE A 226 35.11 -38.61 32.12
CA ILE A 226 34.13 -39.66 31.84
C ILE A 226 33.17 -39.13 30.79
N VAL A 227 32.99 -39.86 29.69
CA VAL A 227 32.04 -39.52 28.62
C VAL A 227 30.95 -40.59 28.55
N LEU A 228 29.70 -40.18 28.70
CA LEU A 228 28.55 -41.07 28.54
C LEU A 228 28.31 -41.33 27.05
N THR A 229 27.99 -42.58 26.73
CA THR A 229 27.67 -43.03 25.36
C THR A 229 26.29 -43.69 25.26
N ALA A 230 25.58 -43.74 26.38
CA ALA A 230 24.21 -44.23 26.52
C ALA A 230 23.61 -43.68 27.82
N ASP A 231 22.29 -43.78 27.97
CA ASP A 231 21.62 -43.55 29.25
C ASP A 231 22.07 -44.60 30.29
N ILE A 232 22.37 -44.16 31.51
CA ILE A 232 22.91 -45.01 32.59
C ILE A 232 22.02 -44.93 33.83
N SER A 233 21.67 -46.08 34.40
CA SER A 233 20.81 -46.20 35.59
C SER A 233 21.40 -47.13 36.65
N ASN A 234 21.52 -46.65 37.88
CA ASN A 234 21.97 -47.39 39.07
C ASN A 234 20.83 -48.20 39.70
N THR A 235 20.31 -49.19 38.98
CA THR A 235 19.18 -50.00 39.46
C THR A 235 19.52 -50.78 40.74
N ALA A 236 20.77 -51.22 40.88
CA ALA A 236 21.27 -51.95 42.04
C ALA A 236 21.58 -51.07 43.27
N ASN A 237 21.42 -49.74 43.16
CA ASN A 237 21.68 -48.78 44.23
C ASN A 237 23.09 -48.94 44.87
N GLN A 238 24.11 -49.18 44.04
CA GLN A 238 25.50 -49.38 44.48
C GLN A 238 26.20 -48.04 44.71
N ALA A 239 27.05 -47.95 45.73
CA ALA A 239 27.81 -46.73 46.02
C ALA A 239 29.07 -46.60 45.15
N MET A 240 29.48 -45.36 44.92
CA MET A 240 30.81 -44.97 44.40
C MET A 240 31.74 -44.58 45.56
N ASN A 241 33.04 -44.59 45.32
CA ASN A 241 34.06 -44.17 46.28
C ASN A 241 34.05 -42.64 46.47
N ASN A 242 34.62 -42.19 47.58
CA ASN A 242 34.87 -40.77 47.80
C ASN A 242 36.01 -40.30 46.89
N ARG A 243 35.69 -39.52 45.85
CA ARG A 243 36.66 -38.97 44.90
C ARG A 243 37.54 -37.92 45.58
N ARG A 244 38.84 -37.92 45.23
CA ARG A 244 39.87 -37.02 45.77
C ARG A 244 40.76 -36.38 44.70
N THR A 245 40.44 -36.58 43.43
CA THR A 245 41.17 -36.06 42.27
C THR A 245 40.19 -35.47 41.27
N SER A 246 40.62 -34.48 40.52
CA SER A 246 39.80 -33.70 39.59
C SER A 246 39.21 -34.57 38.50
N ILE A 247 38.03 -34.18 38.01
CA ILE A 247 37.29 -34.96 37.02
C ILE A 247 36.31 -34.08 36.23
N GLU A 248 36.21 -34.36 34.93
CA GLU A 248 35.11 -33.91 34.07
C GLU A 248 34.17 -35.08 33.78
N ILE A 249 32.87 -34.86 33.88
CA ILE A 249 31.82 -35.83 33.57
C ILE A 249 30.92 -35.20 32.51
N ASP A 250 31.11 -35.68 31.29
CA ASP A 250 30.40 -35.27 30.10
C ASP A 250 29.25 -36.24 29.83
N GLY A 251 28.03 -35.75 29.93
CA GLY A 251 26.82 -36.53 29.73
C GLY A 251 26.43 -36.73 28.27
N GLN A 252 26.96 -35.92 27.32
CA GLN A 252 26.60 -35.99 25.89
C GLN A 252 25.08 -35.98 25.62
N GLY A 253 24.29 -35.36 26.49
CA GLY A 253 22.83 -35.30 26.43
C GLY A 253 22.10 -36.53 27.00
N HIS A 254 22.82 -37.53 27.52
CA HIS A 254 22.24 -38.74 28.08
C HIS A 254 21.65 -38.54 29.48
N THR A 255 20.78 -39.47 29.86
CA THR A 255 20.23 -39.57 31.21
C THR A 255 21.18 -40.30 32.14
N LEU A 256 21.42 -39.71 33.31
CA LEU A 256 22.15 -40.35 34.41
C LEU A 256 21.27 -40.46 35.66
N HIS A 257 20.81 -41.67 35.95
CA HIS A 257 19.99 -41.99 37.11
C HIS A 257 20.80 -42.67 38.22
N LEU A 258 21.05 -41.96 39.32
CA LEU A 258 21.86 -42.45 40.45
C LEU A 258 21.07 -43.24 41.50
N ASN A 259 19.74 -43.40 41.33
CA ASN A 259 18.85 -43.96 42.35
C ASN A 259 19.00 -43.19 43.68
N ALA A 260 19.30 -43.85 44.80
CA ALA A 260 19.47 -43.20 46.10
C ALA A 260 20.95 -42.91 46.45
N ARG A 261 21.81 -42.78 45.43
CA ARG A 261 23.27 -42.54 45.56
C ARG A 261 23.69 -41.21 44.97
N SER A 262 24.94 -40.86 45.24
CA SER A 262 25.56 -39.59 44.85
C SER A 262 26.96 -39.83 44.27
N PHE A 263 27.46 -38.86 43.53
CA PHE A 263 28.90 -38.66 43.37
C PHE A 263 29.48 -38.19 44.71
N GLU A 264 30.22 -39.05 45.39
CA GLU A 264 30.83 -38.72 46.67
C GLU A 264 32.18 -38.03 46.49
N ILE A 265 32.39 -36.95 47.23
CA ILE A 265 33.61 -36.13 47.17
C ILE A 265 34.26 -36.04 48.57
N ASN A 266 35.59 -36.01 48.62
CA ASN A 266 36.38 -35.72 49.81
C ASN A 266 37.59 -34.85 49.43
N SER A 267 38.41 -34.42 50.41
CA SER A 267 39.42 -33.38 50.21
C SER A 267 40.35 -33.72 49.04
N PRO A 268 40.56 -32.78 48.10
CA PRO A 268 41.32 -33.05 46.89
C PRO A 268 42.80 -33.28 47.23
N THR A 269 43.48 -34.06 46.40
CA THR A 269 44.88 -34.49 46.60
C THR A 269 45.80 -34.21 45.44
N ASP A 270 45.25 -33.78 44.31
CA ASP A 270 45.97 -33.45 43.09
C ASP A 270 46.49 -32.00 43.04
N GLY A 271 46.15 -31.19 44.04
CA GLY A 271 46.51 -29.78 44.10
C GLY A 271 45.68 -28.87 43.19
N ILE A 272 44.68 -29.43 42.48
CA ILE A 272 43.78 -28.70 41.58
C ILE A 272 42.39 -28.60 42.21
N GLY A 273 41.79 -29.75 42.56
CA GLY A 273 40.45 -29.81 43.14
C GLY A 273 39.34 -29.28 42.23
N PHE A 274 39.13 -29.88 41.06
CA PHE A 274 38.11 -29.46 40.11
C PHE A 274 37.09 -30.56 39.79
N PHE A 275 35.80 -30.27 39.96
CA PHE A 275 34.72 -31.19 39.63
C PHE A 275 33.81 -30.54 38.59
N HIS A 276 33.86 -31.02 37.36
CA HIS A 276 33.09 -30.51 36.24
C HIS A 276 32.05 -31.54 35.81
N ILE A 277 30.77 -31.17 35.74
CA ILE A 277 29.69 -32.06 35.29
C ILE A 277 28.75 -31.33 34.33
N HIS A 278 28.53 -31.86 33.14
CA HIS A 278 27.74 -31.17 32.13
C HIS A 278 26.98 -32.07 31.16
N ASP A 279 26.06 -31.45 30.42
CA ASP A 279 25.33 -32.03 29.29
C ASP A 279 24.54 -33.30 29.65
N MET A 280 23.66 -33.26 30.65
CA MET A 280 22.87 -34.45 31.03
C MET A 280 21.49 -34.15 31.62
N LEU A 281 20.63 -35.17 31.53
CA LEU A 281 19.45 -35.30 32.37
C LEU A 281 19.83 -36.02 33.68
N ALA A 282 19.90 -35.29 34.78
CA ALA A 282 20.29 -35.79 36.10
C ALA A 282 19.06 -36.28 36.90
N GLN A 283 19.08 -37.55 37.32
CA GLN A 283 17.97 -38.17 38.04
C GLN A 283 18.40 -38.86 39.34
N GLN A 284 17.55 -38.75 40.36
CA GLN A 284 17.65 -39.52 41.60
C GLN A 284 16.26 -39.94 42.08
N ASN A 285 16.24 -40.96 42.93
CA ASN A 285 15.05 -41.52 43.53
C ASN A 285 14.99 -41.15 45.03
N LEU A 286 15.13 -39.86 45.35
CA LEU A 286 15.05 -39.37 46.73
C LEU A 286 13.63 -38.93 47.08
N ASN A 287 13.08 -39.52 48.13
CA ASN A 287 11.79 -39.11 48.68
C ASN A 287 12.05 -37.96 49.67
N ASN A 288 11.52 -36.77 49.39
CA ASN A 288 11.57 -35.64 50.32
C ASN A 288 13.00 -35.22 50.74
N GLY A 289 13.97 -35.32 49.82
CA GLY A 289 15.38 -35.02 50.09
C GLY A 289 16.13 -36.07 50.93
N LEU A 290 15.44 -37.12 51.38
CA LEU A 290 16.00 -38.17 52.23
C LEU A 290 16.18 -39.46 51.42
N SER A 291 17.43 -39.86 51.22
CA SER A 291 17.73 -41.25 50.84
C SER A 291 17.73 -42.15 52.07
N SER A 292 17.38 -43.42 51.89
CA SER A 292 17.62 -44.48 52.89
C SER A 292 19.11 -44.68 53.22
N ALA A 293 20.01 -44.05 52.44
CA ALA A 293 21.46 -44.08 52.60
C ALA A 293 22.06 -42.82 53.25
N GLY A 294 21.25 -41.85 53.74
CA GLY A 294 21.74 -40.63 54.39
C GLY A 294 22.48 -39.65 53.46
N ARG A 295 22.19 -39.71 52.16
CA ARG A 295 22.65 -38.84 51.08
C ARG A 295 21.58 -37.83 50.69
N TYR A 296 22.02 -36.60 50.37
CA TYR A 296 21.17 -35.42 50.22
C TYR A 296 21.38 -34.64 48.92
N ALA A 297 22.30 -35.07 48.04
CA ALA A 297 22.64 -34.32 46.82
C ALA A 297 23.01 -35.23 45.65
N PHE A 298 22.96 -34.75 44.42
CA PHE A 298 23.48 -35.45 43.24
C PHE A 298 25.02 -35.58 43.33
N VAL A 299 25.69 -34.47 43.67
CA VAL A 299 27.11 -34.42 44.04
C VAL A 299 27.22 -34.04 45.51
N ASN A 300 27.76 -34.96 46.32
CA ASN A 300 27.65 -34.91 47.77
C ASN A 300 29.03 -34.78 48.45
N GLY A 301 29.26 -33.60 49.04
CA GLY A 301 30.32 -33.37 50.03
C GLY A 301 29.96 -33.98 51.38
N SER A 302 30.10 -35.30 51.52
CA SER A 302 29.48 -36.11 52.57
C SER A 302 29.91 -35.81 54.02
N SER A 303 31.00 -35.06 54.26
CA SER A 303 31.55 -34.81 55.60
C SER A 303 31.72 -33.33 55.97
N GLY A 304 30.99 -32.43 55.29
CA GLY A 304 31.01 -30.98 55.57
C GLY A 304 32.27 -30.26 55.07
N THR A 305 32.52 -29.06 55.59
CA THR A 305 33.53 -28.10 55.10
C THR A 305 34.95 -28.67 54.94
N ALA A 306 35.43 -29.47 55.90
CA ALA A 306 36.79 -30.02 55.88
C ALA A 306 37.06 -30.92 54.65
N SER A 307 36.01 -31.51 54.08
CA SER A 307 36.10 -32.44 52.96
C SER A 307 35.93 -31.79 51.59
N VAL A 308 35.37 -30.58 51.50
CA VAL A 308 35.07 -30.00 50.18
C VAL A 308 35.62 -28.60 49.92
N ALA A 309 36.02 -27.82 50.93
CA ALA A 309 36.41 -26.41 50.72
C ALA A 309 37.49 -26.16 49.63
N GLY A 310 38.37 -27.14 49.39
CA GLY A 310 39.41 -27.09 48.36
C GLY A 310 38.97 -27.40 46.94
N TRP A 311 37.67 -27.59 46.69
CA TRP A 311 37.14 -27.87 45.36
C TRP A 311 36.56 -26.63 44.69
N THR A 312 36.67 -26.56 43.38
CA THR A 312 35.83 -25.73 42.51
C THR A 312 34.89 -26.65 41.75
N PHE A 313 33.58 -26.39 41.85
CA PHE A 313 32.56 -27.14 41.13
C PHE A 313 32.14 -26.33 39.91
N ARG A 314 32.09 -26.98 38.75
CA ARG A 314 31.55 -26.41 37.53
C ARG A 314 30.42 -27.27 37.00
N THR A 315 29.37 -26.65 36.50
CA THR A 315 28.24 -27.35 35.91
C THR A 315 27.59 -26.58 34.78
N GLY A 316 27.14 -27.27 33.74
CA GLY A 316 26.38 -26.62 32.66
C GLY A 316 25.52 -27.60 31.88
N ASN A 317 24.47 -27.10 31.24
CA ASN A 317 23.54 -27.91 30.45
C ASN A 317 22.96 -29.08 31.25
N ILE A 318 22.43 -28.79 32.42
CA ILE A 318 21.84 -29.81 33.31
C ILE A 318 20.36 -29.55 33.50
N THR A 319 19.58 -30.61 33.31
CA THR A 319 18.17 -30.66 33.72
C THR A 319 17.98 -31.75 34.77
N THR A 320 17.22 -31.47 35.84
CA THR A 320 16.85 -32.49 36.83
C THR A 320 15.36 -32.85 36.73
N GLU A 321 15.05 -34.13 36.55
CA GLU A 321 13.67 -34.61 36.41
C GLU A 321 13.28 -35.59 37.54
N PRO A 322 12.00 -35.61 37.95
CA PRO A 322 11.49 -36.62 38.87
C PRO A 322 11.45 -38.01 38.24
N VAL A 323 11.71 -39.04 39.06
CA VAL A 323 11.51 -40.45 38.73
C VAL A 323 10.54 -41.05 39.73
N ASN A 324 9.40 -41.58 39.25
CA ASN A 324 8.34 -42.16 40.10
C ASN A 324 7.85 -41.22 41.22
N GLY A 325 7.81 -39.90 40.96
CA GLY A 325 7.42 -38.88 41.94
C GLY A 325 8.52 -38.49 42.95
N ASN A 326 9.60 -39.26 43.03
CA ASN A 326 10.81 -38.90 43.77
C ASN A 326 11.70 -37.99 42.90
N ARG A 327 12.53 -37.15 43.53
CA ARG A 327 13.28 -36.07 42.86
C ARG A 327 14.75 -36.10 43.27
N VAL A 328 15.54 -35.24 42.63
CA VAL A 328 16.89 -34.88 43.10
C VAL A 328 16.78 -34.12 44.42
N GLY A 329 17.62 -34.50 45.39
CA GLY A 329 17.64 -33.93 46.74
C GLY A 329 18.03 -32.46 46.74
N ARG A 330 19.33 -32.25 46.60
CA ARG A 330 20.04 -31.03 46.18
C ARG A 330 20.84 -31.37 44.94
N PHE A 331 21.27 -30.39 44.15
CA PHE A 331 22.16 -30.70 43.04
C PHE A 331 23.60 -30.89 43.54
N ILE A 332 24.20 -29.88 44.19
CA ILE A 332 25.57 -29.97 44.72
C ILE A 332 25.66 -29.45 46.16
N ARG A 333 26.38 -30.19 47.02
CA ARG A 333 26.80 -29.72 48.35
C ARG A 333 28.27 -29.27 48.35
N ALA A 334 28.51 -28.00 48.02
CA ALA A 334 29.83 -27.40 47.85
C ALA A 334 30.21 -26.44 49.01
N TYR A 335 30.30 -26.96 50.23
CA TYR A 335 30.62 -26.14 51.43
C TYR A 335 31.90 -25.32 51.24
N GLN A 336 31.81 -24.00 51.43
CA GLN A 336 32.93 -23.05 51.27
C GLN A 336 33.70 -23.16 49.94
N SER A 337 33.10 -23.79 48.93
CA SER A 337 33.70 -24.03 47.61
C SER A 337 33.11 -23.07 46.59
N MET A 338 33.88 -22.70 45.57
CA MET A 338 33.36 -21.98 44.41
C MET A 338 32.47 -22.89 43.57
N VAL A 339 31.31 -22.39 43.15
CA VAL A 339 30.41 -23.01 42.18
C VAL A 339 30.35 -22.13 40.94
N GLN A 340 30.62 -22.69 39.77
CA GLN A 340 30.49 -22.04 38.47
C GLN A 340 29.38 -22.71 37.67
N THR A 341 28.45 -21.92 37.14
CA THR A 341 27.34 -22.44 36.31
C THR A 341 27.33 -21.77 34.94
N TYR A 342 27.18 -22.55 33.88
CA TYR A 342 27.09 -22.02 32.51
C TYR A 342 25.98 -22.71 31.70
N GLY A 343 25.69 -22.19 30.51
CA GLY A 343 24.76 -22.85 29.59
C GLY A 343 23.31 -22.78 30.04
N TYR A 344 22.57 -23.86 29.79
CA TYR A 344 21.15 -24.01 30.15
C TYR A 344 20.98 -24.88 31.39
N MET A 345 20.53 -24.29 32.49
CA MET A 345 20.37 -24.97 33.77
C MET A 345 18.91 -24.99 34.19
N ASN A 346 18.31 -26.17 34.34
CA ASN A 346 16.94 -26.33 34.83
C ASN A 346 16.91 -27.30 36.03
N LEU A 347 17.02 -26.74 37.22
CA LEU A 347 17.21 -27.48 38.47
C LEU A 347 15.95 -27.44 39.32
N THR A 348 15.22 -28.55 39.31
CA THR A 348 14.08 -28.82 40.18
C THR A 348 14.48 -29.82 41.26
N THR A 349 14.73 -29.33 42.48
CA THR A 349 15.21 -30.13 43.61
C THR A 349 14.23 -30.09 44.78
N THR A 350 14.27 -31.09 45.67
CA THR A 350 13.43 -31.11 46.88
C THR A 350 13.88 -30.10 47.93
N GLU A 351 15.19 -29.81 47.97
CA GLU A 351 15.84 -28.87 48.88
C GLU A 351 16.67 -27.86 48.05
N GLU A 352 17.64 -27.15 48.62
CA GLU A 352 18.47 -26.17 47.91
C GLU A 352 19.09 -26.76 46.63
N ASN A 353 19.16 -26.01 45.53
CA ASN A 353 19.93 -26.44 44.36
C ASN A 353 21.41 -26.58 44.72
N TYR A 354 21.94 -25.57 45.44
CA TYR A 354 23.36 -25.51 45.81
C TYR A 354 23.57 -25.17 47.27
N TYR A 355 24.50 -25.88 47.91
CA TYR A 355 25.32 -25.26 48.93
C TYR A 355 26.56 -24.68 48.28
N ALA A 356 26.95 -23.47 48.66
CA ALA A 356 28.06 -22.75 48.05
C ALA A 356 28.97 -22.10 49.10
N GLY A 357 30.22 -21.86 48.74
CA GLY A 357 31.09 -20.86 49.35
C GLY A 357 31.23 -19.60 48.52
N GLY A 358 30.97 -19.70 47.22
CA GLY A 358 30.87 -18.64 46.23
C GLY A 358 30.13 -19.18 45.03
N MET A 359 29.51 -18.31 44.26
CA MET A 359 28.80 -18.71 43.06
C MET A 359 29.01 -17.69 41.94
N ILE A 360 29.47 -18.17 40.79
CA ILE A 360 29.59 -17.42 39.56
C ILE A 360 28.66 -18.07 38.54
N ILE A 361 27.66 -17.33 38.10
CA ILE A 361 26.82 -17.67 36.96
C ILE A 361 27.46 -16.96 35.78
N GLU A 362 27.88 -17.69 34.76
CA GLU A 362 28.64 -17.11 33.66
C GLU A 362 27.78 -16.30 32.71
N ASP A 363 28.44 -15.54 31.83
CA ASP A 363 27.76 -14.73 30.82
C ASP A 363 26.79 -15.59 29.99
N LYS A 364 25.65 -15.00 29.63
CA LYS A 364 24.54 -15.59 28.86
C LYS A 364 23.84 -16.79 29.51
N THR A 365 24.32 -17.31 30.64
CA THR A 365 23.74 -18.48 31.30
C THR A 365 22.26 -18.29 31.57
N GLN A 366 21.48 -19.33 31.31
CA GLN A 366 20.03 -19.39 31.52
C GLN A 366 19.76 -20.39 32.64
N TRP A 367 19.53 -19.93 33.86
CA TRP A 367 19.33 -20.80 35.02
C TRP A 367 17.96 -20.63 35.67
N ARG A 368 17.18 -21.72 35.69
CA ARG A 368 15.95 -21.87 36.46
C ARG A 368 16.19 -22.80 37.64
N GLY A 369 16.02 -22.28 38.85
CA GLY A 369 16.19 -23.00 40.11
C GLY A 369 14.90 -23.06 40.90
N THR A 370 14.34 -24.26 41.06
CA THR A 370 13.08 -24.52 41.77
C THR A 370 13.27 -25.48 42.95
N VAL A 371 12.79 -25.08 44.12
CA VAL A 371 12.75 -25.93 45.33
C VAL A 371 11.31 -26.34 45.64
N THR A 372 11.01 -27.64 45.56
CA THR A 372 9.61 -28.12 45.54
C THR A 372 9.09 -28.70 46.85
N TYR A 373 9.95 -28.99 47.84
CA TYR A 373 9.53 -29.74 49.04
C TYR A 373 9.90 -29.06 50.36
N ALA A 374 11.19 -28.77 50.60
CA ALA A 374 11.63 -28.16 51.84
C ALA A 374 11.47 -26.64 51.82
N ASN A 375 11.17 -26.09 53.01
CA ASN A 375 10.95 -24.68 53.26
C ASN A 375 12.29 -23.89 53.27
N TYR A 376 13.15 -24.08 52.27
CA TYR A 376 14.51 -23.56 52.21
C TYR A 376 14.74 -22.58 51.05
N SER A 377 15.95 -22.04 50.98
CA SER A 377 16.44 -21.21 49.88
C SER A 377 16.72 -22.04 48.62
N ALA A 378 16.99 -21.39 47.49
CA ALA A 378 17.51 -22.09 46.31
C ALA A 378 19.03 -22.28 46.40
N VAL A 379 19.73 -21.32 47.01
CA VAL A 379 21.17 -21.38 47.30
C VAL A 379 21.41 -21.09 48.78
N TRP A 380 22.31 -21.84 49.40
CA TRP A 380 22.74 -21.58 50.78
C TRP A 380 24.27 -21.53 50.90
N PHE A 381 24.80 -20.37 51.29
CA PHE A 381 26.15 -20.22 51.78
C PHE A 381 26.16 -20.56 53.26
N VAL A 382 26.47 -21.83 53.54
CA VAL A 382 26.20 -22.44 54.85
C VAL A 382 27.02 -21.83 55.97
N GLU A 383 28.25 -21.39 55.67
CA GLU A 383 29.20 -20.91 56.66
C GLU A 383 30.02 -19.75 56.10
N ASN A 384 30.33 -18.76 56.95
CA ASN A 384 31.30 -17.72 56.63
C ASN A 384 32.71 -18.33 56.49
N SER A 385 33.44 -18.00 55.44
CA SER A 385 34.74 -18.58 55.14
C SER A 385 35.90 -17.68 55.57
N THR A 386 36.71 -18.21 56.49
CA THR A 386 38.09 -17.78 56.78
C THR A 386 39.09 -18.90 56.50
N ASN A 387 38.62 -20.01 55.92
CA ASN A 387 39.39 -21.22 55.68
C ASN A 387 40.43 -20.98 54.57
N SER A 388 41.70 -21.30 54.85
CA SER A 388 42.79 -21.14 53.88
C SER A 388 42.61 -22.03 52.65
N ALA A 389 41.96 -23.19 52.81
CA ALA A 389 41.66 -24.14 51.74
C ALA A 389 40.43 -23.76 50.89
N SER A 390 39.63 -22.77 51.30
CA SER A 390 38.47 -22.32 50.52
C SER A 390 38.88 -21.80 49.15
N THR A 391 38.24 -22.31 48.09
CA THR A 391 38.35 -21.78 46.72
C THR A 391 37.52 -20.52 46.50
N SER A 392 36.60 -20.18 47.41
CA SER A 392 35.83 -18.93 47.40
C SER A 392 35.96 -18.16 48.71
N LYS A 393 37.04 -17.38 48.82
CA LYS A 393 37.26 -16.46 49.96
C LYS A 393 36.47 -15.16 49.85
N SER A 394 36.06 -14.80 48.63
CA SER A 394 35.24 -13.63 48.33
C SER A 394 33.79 -13.80 48.82
N MET A 395 33.29 -15.04 48.81
CA MET A 395 31.88 -15.34 49.11
C MET A 395 30.90 -14.52 48.27
N GLU A 396 31.23 -14.39 47.00
CA GLU A 396 30.41 -13.65 46.04
C GLU A 396 29.27 -14.52 45.47
N PHE A 397 28.19 -13.85 45.09
CA PHE A 397 27.17 -14.37 44.19
C PHE A 397 27.13 -13.45 42.97
N THR A 398 27.73 -13.86 41.87
CA THR A 398 27.91 -13.02 40.68
C THR A 398 27.13 -13.61 39.53
N VAL A 399 26.16 -12.85 39.01
CA VAL A 399 25.49 -13.15 37.74
C VAL A 399 26.24 -12.42 36.63
N GLY A 400 26.75 -13.17 35.66
CA GLY A 400 27.46 -12.68 34.48
C GLY A 400 26.56 -11.84 33.59
N LYS A 401 27.11 -11.31 32.49
CA LYS A 401 26.41 -10.41 31.55
C LYS A 401 25.38 -11.15 30.70
N ASN A 402 24.27 -10.49 30.40
CA ASN A 402 23.17 -11.02 29.58
C ASN A 402 22.66 -12.40 30.04
N ALA A 403 22.81 -12.72 31.32
CA ALA A 403 22.37 -13.98 31.90
C ALA A 403 20.95 -13.84 32.45
N LEU A 404 20.20 -14.94 32.46
CA LEU A 404 18.89 -15.01 33.10
C LEU A 404 18.96 -16.00 34.25
N VAL A 405 18.59 -15.55 35.44
CA VAL A 405 18.54 -16.39 36.63
C VAL A 405 17.17 -16.25 37.26
N SER A 406 16.41 -17.34 37.36
CA SER A 406 15.12 -17.39 38.04
C SER A 406 15.15 -18.39 39.18
N LEU A 407 14.97 -17.89 40.41
CA LEU A 407 14.97 -18.70 41.63
C LEU A 407 13.61 -18.64 42.31
N LYS A 408 13.07 -19.82 42.65
CA LYS A 408 11.82 -19.94 43.40
C LYS A 408 11.81 -21.13 44.33
N ASN A 409 11.01 -21.03 45.39
CA ASN A 409 10.48 -22.21 46.07
C ASN A 409 8.99 -22.36 45.74
N GLU A 410 8.43 -23.57 45.83
CA GLU A 410 6.99 -23.83 45.66
C GLU A 410 6.31 -24.17 46.99
N THR A 411 7.06 -24.01 48.08
CA THR A 411 6.63 -24.36 49.44
C THR A 411 5.95 -23.19 50.15
N THR A 412 5.34 -23.47 51.30
CA THR A 412 4.73 -22.46 52.18
C THR A 412 5.72 -21.87 53.19
N GLY A 413 7.00 -22.25 53.14
CA GLY A 413 8.06 -21.76 54.01
C GLY A 413 8.47 -20.32 53.76
N ALA A 414 8.36 -19.47 54.78
CA ALA A 414 8.66 -18.03 54.67
C ALA A 414 9.99 -17.60 55.33
N SER A 415 10.79 -18.53 55.84
CA SER A 415 11.94 -18.22 56.71
C SER A 415 13.21 -17.79 55.97
N TYR A 416 13.39 -18.17 54.71
CA TYR A 416 14.65 -18.01 54.00
C TYR A 416 14.50 -17.25 52.66
N PRO A 417 15.50 -16.45 52.26
CA PRO A 417 15.59 -15.82 50.95
C PRO A 417 15.97 -16.79 49.84
N ALA A 418 15.96 -16.36 48.57
CA ALA A 418 16.40 -17.21 47.44
C ALA A 418 17.88 -17.60 47.56
N VAL A 419 18.72 -16.64 47.95
CA VAL A 419 20.14 -16.86 48.28
C VAL A 419 20.32 -16.56 49.77
N PHE A 420 20.61 -17.60 50.53
CA PHE A 420 20.74 -17.56 51.98
C PHE A 420 22.18 -17.85 52.42
N SER A 421 22.46 -17.67 53.70
CA SER A 421 23.21 -16.58 54.33
C SER A 421 24.58 -16.19 53.74
N HIS A 422 25.43 -15.54 54.54
CA HIS A 422 26.89 -15.33 54.45
C HIS A 422 27.54 -14.85 53.13
N TYR A 423 26.80 -14.61 52.06
CA TYR A 423 27.35 -13.95 50.87
C TYR A 423 27.75 -12.50 51.22
N ARG A 424 28.89 -12.05 50.72
CA ARG A 424 29.41 -10.70 50.98
C ARG A 424 28.97 -9.70 49.92
N ALA A 425 28.92 -10.14 48.67
CA ALA A 425 28.51 -9.30 47.56
C ALA A 425 27.67 -10.13 46.59
N MET A 426 26.49 -9.61 46.27
CA MET A 426 25.67 -10.07 45.16
C MET A 426 25.80 -9.05 44.02
N THR A 427 26.17 -9.51 42.83
CA THR A 427 26.30 -8.66 41.63
C THR A 427 25.44 -9.20 40.52
N ILE A 428 24.55 -8.37 39.97
CA ILE A 428 23.77 -8.70 38.77
C ILE A 428 24.40 -7.97 37.58
N GLY A 429 25.03 -8.72 36.69
CA GLY A 429 25.82 -8.23 35.56
C GLY A 429 25.02 -7.47 34.52
N GLU A 430 25.73 -6.76 33.63
CA GLU A 430 25.13 -5.90 32.61
C GLU A 430 24.18 -6.67 31.69
N GLY A 431 23.00 -6.08 31.41
CA GLY A 431 21.99 -6.68 30.53
C GLY A 431 21.33 -7.96 31.07
N SER A 432 21.62 -8.36 32.31
CA SER A 432 21.12 -9.62 32.89
C SER A 432 19.78 -9.47 33.59
N THR A 433 19.01 -10.55 33.62
CA THR A 433 17.75 -10.64 34.36
C THR A 433 17.89 -11.55 35.56
N TYR A 434 17.58 -11.05 36.77
CA TYR A 434 17.53 -11.86 37.99
C TYR A 434 16.14 -11.81 38.63
N ASN A 435 15.49 -12.97 38.67
CA ASN A 435 14.17 -13.17 39.25
C ASN A 435 14.29 -13.98 40.54
N SER A 436 13.63 -13.51 41.59
CA SER A 436 13.54 -14.23 42.86
C SER A 436 12.09 -14.19 43.34
N ASN A 437 11.41 -15.32 43.22
CA ASN A 437 10.00 -15.50 43.60
C ASN A 437 9.89 -16.48 44.78
N MET A 438 9.99 -15.93 45.99
CA MET A 438 10.06 -16.71 47.22
C MET A 438 8.77 -16.56 48.04
N GLN A 439 8.45 -17.58 48.82
CA GLN A 439 7.43 -17.45 49.86
C GLN A 439 7.91 -16.58 51.04
N GLY A 440 9.22 -16.56 51.31
CA GLY A 440 9.85 -15.68 52.31
C GLY A 440 10.32 -14.36 51.72
N ASN A 441 11.40 -13.80 52.28
CA ASN A 441 12.10 -12.69 51.64
C ASN A 441 12.55 -13.10 50.23
N SER A 442 12.62 -12.16 49.29
CA SER A 442 13.29 -12.38 48.01
C SER A 442 14.81 -12.20 48.18
N VAL A 443 15.21 -11.16 48.91
CA VAL A 443 16.61 -10.82 49.26
C VAL A 443 16.69 -10.48 50.75
N ARG A 444 17.74 -10.97 51.42
CA ARG A 444 18.05 -10.61 52.80
C ARG A 444 19.55 -10.45 53.02
N PHE A 445 19.92 -9.41 53.75
CA PHE A 445 21.31 -9.10 54.13
C PHE A 445 21.56 -9.55 55.57
N ASP A 446 22.06 -10.77 55.74
CA ASP A 446 22.23 -11.40 57.06
C ASP A 446 23.56 -11.06 57.75
N ASP A 447 24.59 -10.68 56.98
CA ASP A 447 25.94 -10.41 57.48
C ASP A 447 26.33 -8.93 57.31
N SER A 448 27.18 -8.43 58.20
CA SER A 448 27.67 -7.06 58.13
C SER A 448 28.57 -6.87 56.90
N GLY A 449 28.38 -5.77 56.17
CA GLY A 449 29.08 -5.53 54.91
C GLY A 449 28.42 -6.18 53.68
N SER A 450 27.36 -6.97 53.85
CA SER A 450 26.70 -7.63 52.71
C SER A 450 25.97 -6.62 51.80
N SER A 451 26.08 -6.82 50.49
CA SER A 451 25.54 -5.88 49.51
C SER A 451 24.97 -6.56 48.26
N LEU A 452 24.07 -5.85 47.58
CA LEU A 452 23.54 -6.19 46.25
C LEU A 452 23.79 -5.01 45.30
N THR A 453 24.48 -5.26 44.19
CA THR A 453 24.72 -4.28 43.13
C THR A 453 24.09 -4.77 41.83
N VAL A 454 23.27 -3.92 41.21
CA VAL A 454 22.63 -4.16 39.92
C VAL A 454 23.26 -3.24 38.90
N LYS A 455 23.84 -3.83 37.85
CA LYS A 455 24.59 -3.12 36.81
C LYS A 455 23.68 -2.48 35.76
N LYS A 456 24.29 -1.70 34.86
CA LYS A 456 23.63 -1.08 33.72
C LYS A 456 22.84 -2.09 32.89
N ASP A 457 21.63 -1.71 32.47
CA ASP A 457 20.70 -2.50 31.66
C ASP A 457 20.26 -3.84 32.29
N ALA A 458 20.72 -4.16 33.50
CA ALA A 458 20.28 -5.33 34.22
C ALA A 458 18.88 -5.09 34.83
N THR A 459 18.06 -6.13 34.87
CA THR A 459 16.72 -6.10 35.47
C THR A 459 16.65 -7.07 36.64
N ILE A 460 16.15 -6.60 37.79
CA ILE A 460 15.85 -7.48 38.91
C ILE A 460 14.35 -7.47 39.25
N ASN A 461 13.78 -8.67 39.38
CA ASN A 461 12.40 -8.90 39.79
C ASN A 461 12.39 -9.60 41.16
N LEU A 462 12.09 -8.85 42.21
CA LEU A 462 12.09 -9.34 43.58
C LEU A 462 10.65 -9.50 44.08
N LEU A 463 10.20 -10.74 44.19
CA LEU A 463 8.82 -11.09 44.50
C LEU A 463 8.75 -11.88 45.81
N SER A 464 7.80 -11.50 46.67
CA SER A 464 7.40 -12.34 47.81
C SER A 464 5.93 -12.71 47.73
N ARG A 465 5.64 -13.99 47.94
CA ARG A 465 4.28 -14.53 48.13
C ARG A 465 3.86 -14.58 49.60
N GLY A 466 4.76 -14.21 50.52
CA GLY A 466 4.51 -14.14 51.96
C GLY A 466 4.05 -12.76 52.44
N THR A 467 3.93 -12.64 53.76
CA THR A 467 3.49 -11.41 54.45
C THR A 467 4.63 -10.58 55.05
N GLY A 468 5.85 -11.12 55.11
CA GLY A 468 7.06 -10.41 55.54
C GLY A 468 7.67 -9.54 54.44
N SER A 469 8.69 -8.76 54.78
CA SER A 469 9.37 -7.87 53.81
C SER A 469 9.95 -8.65 52.62
N VAL A 470 9.93 -8.05 51.43
CA VAL A 470 10.50 -8.65 50.22
C VAL A 470 12.02 -8.50 50.24
N MET A 471 12.50 -7.31 50.59
CA MET A 471 13.91 -7.02 50.81
C MET A 471 14.11 -6.62 52.28
N GLN A 472 14.97 -7.34 52.99
CA GLN A 472 15.22 -7.13 54.40
C GLN A 472 16.70 -6.92 54.70
N PHE A 473 17.00 -5.85 55.44
CA PHE A 473 18.34 -5.52 55.90
C PHE A 473 18.48 -5.99 57.36
N SER A 474 19.11 -7.14 57.60
CA SER A 474 19.18 -7.74 58.94
C SER A 474 20.47 -7.39 59.70
N ALA A 475 21.54 -6.96 59.01
CA ALA A 475 22.84 -6.61 59.60
C ALA A 475 23.23 -5.12 59.44
N ASN A 476 24.38 -4.71 59.98
CA ASN A 476 24.91 -3.34 59.82
C ASN A 476 25.78 -3.22 58.55
N ASP A 477 25.95 -2.01 58.04
CA ASP A 477 26.87 -1.73 56.91
C ASP A 477 26.46 -2.48 55.63
N THR A 478 25.16 -2.57 55.38
CA THR A 478 24.56 -3.31 54.25
C THR A 478 24.00 -2.37 53.21
N ALA A 479 24.11 -2.71 51.93
CA ALA A 479 23.79 -1.81 50.83
C ALA A 479 23.06 -2.48 49.67
N PHE A 480 22.03 -1.82 49.15
CA PHE A 480 21.49 -2.04 47.80
C PHE A 480 21.90 -0.88 46.89
N ASN A 481 22.51 -1.20 45.76
CA ASN A 481 22.98 -0.23 44.77
C ASN A 481 22.44 -0.58 43.39
N LEU A 482 21.67 0.33 42.79
CA LEU A 482 21.29 0.28 41.38
C LEU A 482 22.11 1.32 40.61
N GLU A 483 22.93 0.83 39.69
CA GLU A 483 23.75 1.66 38.80
C GLU A 483 22.90 2.28 37.66
N PRO A 484 23.38 3.36 37.02
CA PRO A 484 22.67 4.01 35.92
C PRO A 484 22.24 3.05 34.81
N GLY A 485 20.96 3.14 34.44
CA GLY A 485 20.34 2.31 33.39
C GLY A 485 19.84 0.94 33.86
N GLY A 486 20.05 0.53 35.11
CA GLY A 486 19.46 -0.70 35.64
C GLY A 486 17.97 -0.53 36.00
N SER A 487 17.23 -1.64 36.09
CA SER A 487 15.82 -1.69 36.47
C SER A 487 15.59 -2.55 37.72
N VAL A 488 14.67 -2.12 38.60
CA VAL A 488 14.32 -2.86 39.83
C VAL A 488 12.83 -2.86 40.09
N TYR A 489 12.26 -4.05 40.24
CA TYR A 489 10.85 -4.22 40.55
C TYR A 489 10.72 -5.07 41.82
N ILE A 490 10.22 -4.47 42.90
CA ILE A 490 10.08 -5.10 44.22
C ILE A 490 8.62 -5.14 44.61
N VAL A 491 8.05 -6.35 44.66
CA VAL A 491 6.62 -6.54 44.82
C VAL A 491 6.31 -7.56 45.90
N GLY A 492 5.45 -7.17 46.85
CA GLY A 492 4.95 -8.06 47.88
C GLY A 492 3.53 -7.73 48.32
N SER A 493 2.88 -8.64 49.01
CA SER A 493 1.60 -8.41 49.68
C SER A 493 1.79 -8.51 51.20
N THR A 494 2.50 -7.53 51.75
CA THR A 494 3.17 -7.65 53.06
C THR A 494 2.45 -6.87 54.15
N THR A 495 2.46 -7.37 55.39
CA THR A 495 2.03 -6.61 56.57
C THR A 495 3.13 -5.70 57.10
N ALA A 496 4.39 -6.00 56.76
CA ALA A 496 5.58 -5.16 56.99
C ALA A 496 5.88 -4.26 55.78
N PRO A 497 6.85 -3.32 55.85
CA PRO A 497 7.36 -2.63 54.67
C PRO A 497 7.91 -3.61 53.62
N VAL A 498 7.71 -3.34 52.32
CA VAL A 498 8.24 -4.19 51.23
C VAL A 498 9.77 -4.14 51.22
N VAL A 499 10.35 -2.95 51.34
CA VAL A 499 11.76 -2.72 51.61
C VAL A 499 11.90 -2.22 53.06
N ASP A 500 12.51 -3.05 53.90
CA ASP A 500 12.72 -2.75 55.32
C ASP A 500 14.20 -2.47 55.60
N ILE A 501 14.54 -1.17 55.73
CA ILE A 501 15.86 -0.70 56.16
C ILE A 501 15.85 -0.19 57.61
N THR A 502 14.85 -0.57 58.41
CA THR A 502 14.73 -0.17 59.82
C THR A 502 15.75 -0.90 60.70
N GLY A 503 16.07 -0.38 61.90
CA GLY A 503 17.01 -1.02 62.83
C GLY A 503 18.47 -1.00 62.38
N GLY A 504 19.40 -1.52 63.20
CA GLY A 504 20.83 -1.52 62.87
C GLY A 504 21.41 -0.13 62.58
N SER A 505 22.52 -0.06 61.85
CA SER A 505 23.16 1.19 61.40
C SER A 505 23.80 1.03 60.02
N ASN A 506 23.92 2.13 59.29
CA ASN A 506 24.55 2.20 57.96
C ASN A 506 23.87 1.29 56.93
N ARG A 507 22.53 1.26 56.91
CA ARG A 507 21.72 0.50 55.93
C ARG A 507 21.31 1.41 54.79
N THR A 508 21.73 1.10 53.57
CA THR A 508 21.53 1.99 52.43
C THR A 508 20.78 1.32 51.29
N PHE A 509 19.84 2.06 50.70
CA PHE A 509 19.16 1.68 49.47
C PHE A 509 19.30 2.85 48.50
N THR A 510 20.06 2.67 47.44
CA THR A 510 20.44 3.74 46.52
C THR A 510 20.14 3.35 45.09
N MET A 511 19.40 4.20 44.40
CA MET A 511 19.15 4.13 42.96
C MET A 511 19.68 5.39 42.29
N ASN A 512 20.57 5.22 41.32
CA ASN A 512 21.15 6.34 40.55
C ASN A 512 20.75 6.19 39.10
N SER A 513 19.96 7.14 38.58
CA SER A 513 19.45 7.13 37.20
C SER A 513 18.92 5.75 36.76
N PRO A 514 17.97 5.16 37.51
CA PRO A 514 17.36 3.89 37.11
C PRO A 514 16.74 4.02 35.72
N LYS A 515 16.71 2.96 34.92
CA LYS A 515 15.92 2.94 33.68
C LYS A 515 14.42 2.89 34.00
N GLY A 516 14.04 2.10 34.99
CA GLY A 516 12.71 2.10 35.59
C GLY A 516 12.68 1.35 36.92
N PHE A 517 11.78 1.73 37.81
CA PHE A 517 11.59 1.01 39.06
C PHE A 517 10.16 1.04 39.57
N ASP A 518 9.78 0.04 40.36
CA ASP A 518 8.51 -0.03 41.07
C ASP A 518 8.67 -0.77 42.39
N ILE A 519 8.47 -0.08 43.50
CA ILE A 519 8.45 -0.66 44.85
C ILE A 519 7.01 -0.56 45.35
N ARG A 520 6.30 -1.69 45.39
CA ARG A 520 4.85 -1.69 45.68
C ARG A 520 4.41 -2.75 46.66
N ASN A 521 3.56 -2.33 47.59
CA ASN A 521 2.87 -3.19 48.53
C ASN A 521 1.40 -3.41 48.11
N LYS A 522 1.11 -4.65 47.72
CA LYS A 522 -0.18 -5.11 47.23
C LYS A 522 -1.18 -5.42 48.33
N ASN A 523 -0.79 -5.39 49.62
CA ASN A 523 -1.68 -5.76 50.72
C ASN A 523 -2.99 -4.95 50.68
N THR A 524 -4.12 -5.63 50.40
CA THR A 524 -5.44 -5.04 50.19
C THR A 524 -6.27 -5.02 51.46
N GLY A 525 -6.74 -3.83 51.85
CA GLY A 525 -7.71 -3.63 52.92
C GLY A 525 -7.87 -2.15 53.21
N SER A 526 -9.08 -1.69 53.50
CA SER A 526 -9.38 -0.29 53.88
C SER A 526 -8.66 0.18 55.17
N THR A 527 -7.95 -0.74 55.84
CA THR A 527 -7.12 -0.53 57.04
C THR A 527 -5.61 -0.79 56.81
N SER A 528 -5.18 -1.17 55.60
CA SER A 528 -3.78 -1.50 55.31
C SER A 528 -2.89 -0.26 55.44
N ASN A 529 -1.97 -0.29 56.42
CA ASN A 529 -0.98 0.76 56.70
C ASN A 529 0.44 0.34 56.27
N SER A 530 0.57 -0.72 55.47
CA SER A 530 1.89 -1.30 55.16
C SER A 530 2.56 -0.53 54.01
N PRO A 531 3.71 0.09 54.23
CA PRO A 531 4.33 0.96 53.24
C PRO A 531 5.17 0.18 52.22
N ALA A 532 5.56 0.87 51.15
CA ALA A 532 6.58 0.39 50.21
C ALA A 532 7.97 0.33 50.88
N VAL A 533 8.34 1.37 51.61
CA VAL A 533 9.66 1.53 52.22
C VAL A 533 9.53 2.05 53.65
N SER A 534 10.44 1.63 54.54
CA SER A 534 10.60 2.22 55.87
C SER A 534 12.07 2.38 56.23
N THR A 535 12.46 3.58 56.72
CA THR A 535 13.84 3.89 57.12
C THR A 535 14.08 3.86 58.64
N GLY A 536 13.03 3.72 59.45
CA GLY A 536 13.13 3.71 60.91
C GLY A 536 13.63 5.04 61.47
N THR A 537 14.10 5.07 62.71
CA THR A 537 14.55 6.32 63.38
C THR A 537 16.07 6.56 63.33
N VAL A 538 16.82 5.66 62.69
CA VAL A 538 18.29 5.70 62.68
C VAL A 538 18.78 6.61 61.55
N ALA A 539 19.59 7.61 61.90
CA ALA A 539 20.04 8.63 60.94
C ALA A 539 21.02 8.14 59.88
N SER A 540 21.73 7.04 60.12
CA SER A 540 22.63 6.43 59.14
C SER A 540 21.94 5.46 58.18
N ASN A 541 20.64 5.20 58.36
CA ASN A 541 19.87 4.42 57.40
C ASN A 541 19.24 5.35 56.38
N VAL A 542 19.52 5.12 55.10
CA VAL A 542 19.24 6.10 54.03
C VAL A 542 18.61 5.41 52.82
N PHE A 543 17.50 5.97 52.36
CA PHE A 543 16.88 5.64 51.07
C PHE A 543 17.13 6.80 50.11
N THR A 544 17.64 6.50 48.91
CA THR A 544 18.11 7.50 47.93
C THR A 544 17.62 7.14 46.53
N ILE A 545 17.10 8.13 45.81
CA ILE A 545 16.78 8.07 44.39
C ILE A 545 17.36 9.33 43.74
N ASN A 546 18.27 9.18 42.79
CA ASN A 546 18.88 10.30 42.07
C ASN A 546 18.60 10.21 40.58
N ASP A 547 18.55 11.37 39.93
CA ASP A 547 18.32 11.55 38.50
C ASP A 547 17.13 10.74 37.97
N SER A 548 15.98 10.86 38.64
CA SER A 548 14.83 10.00 38.36
C SER A 548 13.48 10.68 38.47
N ASP A 549 12.54 10.21 37.67
CA ASP A 549 11.12 10.39 37.92
C ASP A 549 10.75 9.69 39.24
N ILE A 550 9.82 10.30 40.00
CA ILE A 550 9.29 9.80 41.27
C ILE A 550 7.77 9.98 41.28
N ASP A 551 7.06 8.86 41.18
CA ASP A 551 5.61 8.73 41.31
C ASP A 551 5.23 8.09 42.65
N LEU A 552 4.27 8.69 43.35
CA LEU A 552 3.90 8.32 44.71
C LEU A 552 2.41 8.00 44.84
N TRP A 553 2.14 6.84 45.46
CA TRP A 553 0.80 6.41 45.85
C TRP A 553 0.68 6.37 47.37
N THR A 554 -0.23 7.19 47.91
CA THR A 554 -0.44 7.26 49.35
C THR A 554 -1.00 5.96 49.90
N LEU A 555 -0.86 5.73 51.22
CA LEU A 555 -1.52 4.62 51.87
C LEU A 555 -3.02 4.61 51.51
N ARG A 556 -3.56 3.41 51.27
CA ARG A 556 -4.97 3.15 50.96
C ARG A 556 -5.48 3.73 49.62
N SER A 557 -4.62 4.30 48.77
CA SER A 557 -5.01 4.64 47.40
C SER A 557 -5.13 3.39 46.51
N GLU A 558 -5.80 3.55 45.37
CA GLU A 558 -5.87 2.52 44.33
C GLU A 558 -4.47 2.25 43.77
N LEU A 559 -4.01 1.00 43.84
CA LEU A 559 -2.62 0.65 43.57
C LEU A 559 -2.24 0.82 42.09
N MET A 560 -3.15 0.42 41.21
CA MET A 560 -2.94 0.40 39.75
C MET A 560 -3.53 1.62 39.05
N GLY A 561 -4.21 2.50 39.80
CA GLY A 561 -4.67 3.80 39.31
C GLY A 561 -3.52 4.81 39.20
N PRO A 562 -3.80 6.06 38.76
CA PRO A 562 -2.79 7.11 38.66
C PRO A 562 -2.15 7.45 40.02
N SER A 563 -0.89 7.89 40.02
CA SER A 563 -0.20 8.39 41.21
C SER A 563 -0.90 9.63 41.76
N GLN A 564 -0.79 9.85 43.08
CA GLN A 564 -1.32 11.07 43.71
C GLN A 564 -0.32 12.22 43.63
N GLN A 565 0.96 11.92 43.44
CA GLN A 565 2.02 12.90 43.25
C GLN A 565 3.02 12.37 42.22
N THR A 566 3.46 13.25 41.32
CA THR A 566 4.43 12.96 40.26
C THR A 566 5.48 14.07 40.24
N TYR A 567 6.74 13.68 40.18
CA TYR A 567 7.87 14.58 40.05
C TYR A 567 8.81 14.06 38.96
N ALA A 568 9.05 14.86 37.92
CA ALA A 568 9.89 14.46 36.80
C ALA A 568 11.36 14.80 37.06
N LYS A 569 12.28 13.87 36.77
CA LYS A 569 13.74 14.04 36.79
C LYS A 569 14.27 14.78 38.03
N VAL A 570 13.94 14.24 39.20
CA VAL A 570 14.47 14.71 40.48
C VAL A 570 15.97 14.40 40.53
N ALA A 571 16.81 15.43 40.43
CA ALA A 571 18.27 15.29 40.36
C ALA A 571 18.86 14.64 41.61
N ASN A 572 18.42 15.06 42.80
CA ASN A 572 18.83 14.44 44.05
C ASN A 572 17.65 14.27 45.00
N PHE A 573 17.48 13.08 45.57
CA PHE A 573 16.49 12.83 46.61
C PHE A 573 16.99 11.75 47.59
N SER A 574 17.05 12.09 48.87
CA SER A 574 17.40 11.15 49.94
C SER A 574 16.61 11.40 51.21
N VAL A 575 16.33 10.33 51.94
CA VAL A 575 15.57 10.34 53.18
C VAL A 575 16.18 9.42 54.23
N LYS A 576 16.26 9.92 55.47
CA LYS A 576 16.77 9.20 56.65
C LYS A 576 15.83 9.34 57.85
N ALA A 577 16.08 8.59 58.92
CA ALA A 577 15.42 8.75 60.24
C ALA A 577 13.90 9.00 60.20
N GLY A 578 13.17 8.29 59.34
CA GLY A 578 11.71 8.33 59.27
C GLY A 578 11.16 9.45 58.39
N GLY A 579 12.03 10.28 57.81
CA GLY A 579 11.70 11.38 56.93
C GLY A 579 11.23 12.64 57.64
N GLY A 580 10.44 13.44 56.93
CA GLY A 580 10.05 14.79 57.33
C GLY A 580 11.13 15.83 57.05
N THR A 581 10.77 17.11 57.20
CA THR A 581 11.55 18.26 56.71
C THR A 581 13.01 18.32 57.19
N ALA A 582 13.31 17.84 58.41
CA ALA A 582 14.67 17.84 58.94
C ALA A 582 15.56 16.71 58.39
N ASN A 583 14.95 15.69 57.77
CA ASN A 583 15.62 14.43 57.40
C ASN A 583 15.52 14.07 55.91
N VAL A 584 14.97 14.96 55.09
CA VAL A 584 14.93 14.82 53.63
C VAL A 584 15.89 15.82 53.00
N THR A 585 16.69 15.37 52.04
CA THR A 585 17.50 16.23 51.15
C THR A 585 17.05 16.00 49.73
N THR A 586 16.53 17.04 49.07
CA THR A 586 15.91 16.94 47.75
C THR A 586 16.17 18.19 46.91
N SER A 587 16.27 18.03 45.58
CA SER A 587 16.23 19.14 44.61
C SER A 587 14.80 19.60 44.32
N GLU A 588 13.80 18.76 44.61
CA GLU A 588 12.39 19.01 44.32
C GLU A 588 11.66 19.48 45.59
N PRO A 589 11.20 20.74 45.66
CA PRO A 589 10.53 21.30 46.84
C PRO A 589 9.31 20.48 47.31
N GLY A 590 8.54 19.89 46.40
CA GLY A 590 7.36 19.08 46.75
C GLY A 590 7.70 17.83 47.58
N LEU A 591 8.93 17.32 47.49
CA LEU A 591 9.40 16.16 48.24
C LEU A 591 10.00 16.51 49.61
N ALA A 592 10.17 17.80 49.96
CA ALA A 592 10.89 18.21 51.16
C ALA A 592 10.29 17.70 52.49
N SER A 593 9.00 17.36 52.50
CA SER A 593 8.29 16.81 53.66
C SER A 593 8.04 15.29 53.57
N PHE A 594 8.69 14.59 52.63
CA PHE A 594 8.45 13.17 52.36
C PHE A 594 8.65 12.29 53.61
N VAL A 595 7.68 11.40 53.85
CA VAL A 595 7.70 10.39 54.90
C VAL A 595 7.50 9.02 54.23
N PRO A 596 8.52 8.13 54.20
CA PRO A 596 8.45 6.87 53.46
C PRO A 596 7.24 5.99 53.82
N THR A 597 6.87 5.98 55.11
CA THR A 597 5.80 5.13 55.62
C THR A 597 4.39 5.59 55.25
N GLN A 598 4.24 6.72 54.53
CA GLN A 598 2.95 7.23 54.05
C GLN A 598 2.62 6.77 52.62
N TYR A 599 3.51 6.01 51.98
CA TYR A 599 3.34 5.58 50.59
C TYR A 599 3.35 4.06 50.49
N ARG A 600 2.34 3.51 49.81
CA ARG A 600 2.24 2.07 49.55
C ARG A 600 2.95 1.65 48.25
N ARG A 601 3.22 2.61 47.36
CA ARG A 601 3.94 2.42 46.11
C ARG A 601 4.76 3.66 45.75
N ILE A 602 5.99 3.41 45.30
CA ILE A 602 6.94 4.40 44.80
C ILE A 602 7.48 3.84 43.49
N ALA A 603 7.30 4.56 42.39
CA ALA A 603 7.75 4.13 41.08
C ALA A 603 8.41 5.28 40.31
N GLY A 604 9.07 4.98 39.20
CA GLY A 604 9.65 5.98 38.31
C GLY A 604 10.00 5.38 36.96
N MET A 605 9.83 6.18 35.91
CA MET A 605 10.05 5.79 34.50
C MET A 605 10.95 6.83 33.82
N ASN A 606 12.26 6.56 33.81
CA ASN A 606 13.24 7.47 33.21
C ASN A 606 13.40 7.17 31.73
N THR A 607 12.31 7.36 30.99
CA THR A 607 12.26 7.10 29.56
C THR A 607 11.80 8.35 28.83
N ASN A 608 12.41 8.58 27.67
CA ASN A 608 11.97 9.60 26.73
C ASN A 608 10.55 9.26 26.24
N PRO A 609 9.67 10.25 26.02
CA PRO A 609 8.37 10.00 25.45
C PRO A 609 8.49 9.43 24.03
N GLU A 610 7.66 8.44 23.71
CA GLU A 610 7.50 7.86 22.38
C GLU A 610 6.13 8.25 21.82
N VAL A 611 6.07 8.55 20.53
CA VAL A 611 4.82 8.91 19.84
C VAL A 611 4.30 7.71 19.05
N GLU A 612 3.04 7.36 19.28
CA GLU A 612 2.31 6.32 18.57
C GLU A 612 1.20 6.96 17.72
N TRP A 613 1.36 6.91 16.40
CA TRP A 613 0.40 7.52 15.48
C TRP A 613 -0.90 6.73 15.37
N THR A 614 -2.02 7.45 15.31
CA THR A 614 -3.22 6.92 14.64
C THR A 614 -3.06 7.17 13.14
N PRO A 615 -3.31 6.19 12.26
CA PRO A 615 -3.23 6.41 10.81
C PRO A 615 -4.07 7.61 10.37
N VAL A 616 -3.51 8.42 9.46
CA VAL A 616 -4.11 9.67 8.97
C VAL A 616 -4.39 9.53 7.48
N THR A 617 -5.55 10.00 7.04
CA THR A 617 -5.96 10.01 5.64
C THR A 617 -6.07 11.45 5.12
N ASP A 618 -6.07 11.64 3.80
CA ASP A 618 -6.35 12.94 3.16
C ASP A 618 -7.84 13.36 3.27
N ALA A 619 -8.68 12.53 3.89
CA ALA A 619 -10.04 12.86 4.32
C ALA A 619 -10.14 13.29 5.79
N ASP A 620 -9.01 13.37 6.52
CA ASP A 620 -8.95 13.83 7.91
C ASP A 620 -8.52 15.30 8.03
N LYS A 621 -9.32 16.10 8.74
CA LYS A 621 -8.86 17.37 9.32
C LYS A 621 -8.38 17.17 10.75
N THR A 622 -8.97 16.22 11.47
CA THR A 622 -8.54 15.87 12.81
C THR A 622 -7.60 14.67 12.79
N TYR A 623 -6.40 14.85 13.33
CA TYR A 623 -5.43 13.77 13.52
C TYR A 623 -4.87 13.78 14.94
N GLN A 624 -4.36 12.62 15.37
CA GLN A 624 -3.88 12.45 16.73
C GLN A 624 -2.77 11.41 16.80
N ALA A 625 -1.89 11.62 17.77
CA ALA A 625 -0.92 10.65 18.19
C ALA A 625 -1.01 10.49 19.72
N ARG A 626 -0.68 9.29 20.19
CA ARG A 626 -0.67 8.94 21.60
C ARG A 626 0.76 8.99 22.11
N VAL A 627 0.97 9.58 23.28
CA VAL A 627 2.30 9.69 23.89
C VAL A 627 2.48 8.60 24.93
N LYS A 628 3.33 7.64 24.64
CA LYS A 628 3.80 6.62 25.59
C LYS A 628 4.99 7.18 26.37
N ILE A 629 4.96 7.05 27.68
CA ILE A 629 5.93 7.70 28.59
C ILE A 629 6.81 6.72 29.36
N GLY A 630 6.59 5.43 29.15
CA GLY A 630 7.36 4.37 29.78
C GLY A 630 6.57 3.07 29.85
N MET A 631 7.13 2.11 30.58
CA MET A 631 6.51 0.83 30.88
C MET A 631 6.39 0.67 32.40
N THR A 632 5.25 0.17 32.87
CA THR A 632 5.02 -0.16 34.28
C THR A 632 4.77 -1.66 34.43
N PRO A 633 5.18 -2.27 35.56
CA PRO A 633 4.70 -3.58 35.97
C PRO A 633 3.17 -3.66 36.01
N THR A 634 2.56 -4.68 35.40
CA THR A 634 1.19 -5.13 35.67
C THR A 634 1.12 -5.83 37.04
N ASP A 635 -0.06 -6.23 37.52
CA ASP A 635 -0.17 -7.02 38.76
C ASP A 635 0.13 -8.52 38.59
N THR A 636 0.40 -8.97 37.37
CA THR A 636 0.72 -10.35 37.03
C THR A 636 2.21 -10.55 36.80
N PHE A 637 2.66 -11.78 37.07
CA PHE A 637 4.02 -12.23 36.81
C PHE A 637 3.92 -13.52 36.01
N ASP A 638 4.91 -13.80 35.18
CA ASP A 638 4.97 -15.08 34.47
C ASP A 638 5.47 -16.23 35.39
N ALA A 639 5.59 -17.43 34.81
CA ALA A 639 6.01 -18.63 35.53
C ALA A 639 7.44 -18.56 36.12
N ASP A 640 8.29 -17.71 35.54
CA ASP A 640 9.68 -17.47 35.93
C ASP A 640 9.83 -16.25 36.87
N GLY A 641 8.71 -15.61 37.22
CA GLY A 641 8.69 -14.45 38.10
C GLY A 641 9.14 -13.16 37.42
N ASN A 642 9.18 -13.11 36.08
CA ASN A 642 9.31 -11.84 35.39
C ASN A 642 8.07 -11.00 35.63
N VAL A 643 8.28 -9.70 35.79
CA VAL A 643 7.21 -8.73 35.70
C VAL A 643 6.69 -8.69 34.27
N VAL A 644 5.37 -8.81 34.11
CA VAL A 644 4.71 -8.47 32.85
C VAL A 644 4.57 -6.95 32.80
N LEU A 645 5.23 -6.29 31.84
CA LEU A 645 5.18 -4.84 31.66
C LEU A 645 3.99 -4.45 30.76
N GLN A 646 3.40 -3.28 31.04
CA GLN A 646 2.39 -2.64 30.21
C GLN A 646 2.77 -1.18 29.92
N PRO A 647 2.40 -0.64 28.75
CA PRO A 647 2.68 0.75 28.42
C PRO A 647 1.94 1.70 29.35
N VAL A 648 2.63 2.76 29.76
CA VAL A 648 2.02 3.91 30.42
C VAL A 648 1.97 5.05 29.42
N TYR A 649 0.79 5.62 29.25
CA TYR A 649 0.58 6.78 28.40
C TYR A 649 0.48 8.05 29.24
N ALA A 650 0.86 9.18 28.65
CA ALA A 650 0.75 10.49 29.28
C ALA A 650 -0.69 10.76 29.74
N GLY A 651 -0.86 11.33 30.92
CA GLY A 651 -2.14 11.88 31.37
C GLY A 651 -2.42 13.26 30.76
N ALA A 652 -3.54 13.87 31.18
CA ALA A 652 -3.93 15.20 30.72
C ALA A 652 -2.86 16.25 31.07
N GLY A 653 -2.32 16.95 30.07
CA GLY A 653 -1.28 17.97 30.21
C GLY A 653 0.09 17.45 30.65
N GLN A 654 0.29 16.12 30.71
CA GLN A 654 1.57 15.55 31.17
C GLN A 654 2.65 15.59 30.09
N ALA A 655 2.26 15.55 28.81
CA ALA A 655 3.16 15.73 27.68
C ALA A 655 2.55 16.71 26.67
N THR A 656 3.41 17.29 25.85
CA THR A 656 3.05 18.10 24.69
C THR A 656 3.55 17.42 23.43
N VAL A 657 2.79 17.55 22.33
CA VAL A 657 3.20 17.08 21.01
C VAL A 657 3.19 18.26 20.05
N THR A 658 4.32 18.48 19.39
CA THR A 658 4.47 19.44 18.30
C THR A 658 4.38 18.70 16.98
N TYR A 659 3.29 18.91 16.26
CA TYR A 659 3.09 18.41 14.90
C TYR A 659 3.69 19.36 13.88
N THR A 660 4.28 18.82 12.80
CA THR A 660 4.55 19.57 11.55
C THR A 660 3.76 18.91 10.43
N ASP A 661 2.81 19.65 9.85
CA ASP A 661 1.87 19.15 8.85
C ASP A 661 2.51 19.00 7.46
N THR A 662 1.73 18.55 6.47
CA THR A 662 2.21 18.35 5.08
C THR A 662 2.55 19.65 4.31
N PHE A 663 2.28 20.80 4.92
CA PHE A 663 2.55 22.14 4.40
C PHE A 663 3.68 22.86 5.15
N GLY A 664 4.16 22.27 6.24
CA GLY A 664 5.22 22.81 7.09
C GLY A 664 4.72 23.68 8.25
N ASP A 665 3.40 23.76 8.46
CA ASP A 665 2.81 24.47 9.59
C ASP A 665 2.99 23.65 10.88
N VAL A 666 3.26 24.35 11.99
CA VAL A 666 3.63 23.74 13.27
C VAL A 666 2.55 23.96 14.33
N HIS A 667 2.12 22.89 14.99
CA HIS A 667 1.05 22.90 15.99
C HIS A 667 1.44 22.17 17.26
N THR A 668 1.44 22.86 18.40
CA THR A 668 1.75 22.24 19.71
C THR A 668 0.49 22.03 20.52
N ILE A 669 0.23 20.78 20.91
CA ILE A 669 -0.99 20.33 21.58
C ILE A 669 -0.63 19.52 22.83
N ASP A 670 -1.32 19.78 23.94
CA ASP A 670 -1.19 19.00 25.18
C ASP A 670 -1.94 17.67 25.07
N THR A 671 -1.42 16.62 25.71
CA THR A 671 -2.12 15.33 25.79
C THR A 671 -3.40 15.42 26.61
N ASN A 672 -4.43 14.67 26.23
CA ASN A 672 -5.65 14.47 27.01
C ASN A 672 -5.49 13.36 28.08
N ALA A 673 -6.56 13.03 28.82
CA ALA A 673 -6.51 12.03 29.90
C ALA A 673 -6.17 10.60 29.43
N GLN A 674 -6.34 10.31 28.14
CA GLN A 674 -6.01 9.01 27.53
C GLN A 674 -4.61 9.01 26.88
N GLY A 675 -3.92 10.16 26.88
CA GLY A 675 -2.59 10.34 26.31
C GLY A 675 -2.55 10.74 24.86
N TYR A 676 -3.69 11.09 24.25
CA TYR A 676 -3.73 11.59 22.88
C TYR A 676 -3.54 13.10 22.84
N ALA A 677 -2.66 13.58 21.97
CA ALA A 677 -2.62 14.97 21.55
C ALA A 677 -3.43 15.11 20.26
N VAL A 678 -4.59 15.76 20.31
CA VAL A 678 -5.55 15.81 19.20
C VAL A 678 -5.48 17.16 18.51
N MET A 679 -5.07 17.17 17.24
CA MET A 679 -5.00 18.36 16.40
C MET A 679 -6.16 18.37 15.39
N THR A 680 -6.76 19.53 15.16
CA THR A 680 -7.78 19.72 14.11
C THR A 680 -7.39 20.88 13.23
N ASP A 681 -7.12 20.59 11.97
CA ASP A 681 -6.70 21.55 10.97
C ASP A 681 -7.86 22.22 10.23
N THR A 682 -7.54 23.31 9.55
CA THR A 682 -8.53 24.03 8.70
C THR A 682 -8.66 23.43 7.30
N ARG A 683 -7.63 22.69 6.85
CA ARG A 683 -7.44 22.14 5.50
C ARG A 683 -7.05 20.66 5.59
N PHE A 684 -7.33 19.90 4.55
CA PHE A 684 -6.89 18.50 4.46
C PHE A 684 -5.40 18.44 4.17
N ASN A 685 -4.73 17.46 4.77
CA ASN A 685 -3.33 17.18 4.48
C ASN A 685 -3.18 16.50 3.10
N THR A 686 -2.02 16.66 2.47
CA THR A 686 -1.78 16.12 1.12
C THR A 686 -1.46 14.64 1.19
N ALA A 687 -2.19 13.80 0.44
CA ALA A 687 -1.90 12.38 0.28
C ALA A 687 -0.43 12.11 -0.13
N GLY A 688 0.14 11.03 0.40
CA GLY A 688 1.53 10.60 0.13
C GLY A 688 2.63 11.45 0.78
N LYS A 689 2.27 12.48 1.54
CA LYS A 689 3.23 13.28 2.34
C LYS A 689 3.18 12.91 3.82
N ASP A 690 4.24 13.25 4.53
CA ASP A 690 4.40 12.93 5.95
C ASP A 690 3.97 14.08 6.87
N ILE A 691 3.32 13.73 7.98
CA ILE A 691 3.15 14.58 9.17
C ILE A 691 4.15 14.11 10.22
N LYS A 692 4.92 15.03 10.82
CA LYS A 692 5.88 14.74 11.89
C LYS A 692 5.29 15.05 13.26
N ALA A 693 5.68 14.30 14.28
CA ALA A 693 5.33 14.59 15.67
C ALA A 693 6.56 14.53 16.57
N HIS A 694 6.76 15.59 17.36
CA HIS A 694 7.80 15.68 18.38
C HIS A 694 7.16 15.76 19.76
N ALA A 695 7.50 14.86 20.70
CA ALA A 695 6.88 14.83 22.02
C ALA A 695 7.84 15.30 23.14
N VAL A 696 7.30 16.07 24.07
CA VAL A 696 8.02 16.55 25.25
C VAL A 696 7.20 16.24 26.51
N ARG A 697 7.84 15.64 27.52
CA ARG A 697 7.26 15.34 28.83
C ARG A 697 8.16 15.94 29.92
N GLY A 698 7.83 17.13 30.38
CA GLY A 698 8.70 17.86 31.31
C GLY A 698 10.12 18.00 30.75
N PRO A 699 11.17 17.48 31.42
CA PRO A 699 12.54 17.52 30.93
C PRO A 699 12.91 16.38 29.97
N TRP A 700 11.99 15.45 29.69
CA TRP A 700 12.19 14.34 28.77
C TRP A 700 11.71 14.73 27.37
N ILE A 701 12.53 14.44 26.36
CA ILE A 701 12.30 14.86 24.97
C ILE A 701 12.39 13.60 24.11
N SER A 702 11.45 13.42 23.19
CA SER A 702 11.48 12.28 22.26
C SER A 702 12.79 12.27 21.48
N GLU A 703 13.41 11.10 21.33
CA GLU A 703 14.70 10.97 20.63
C GLU A 703 14.56 11.15 19.11
N THR A 704 13.37 10.82 18.60
CA THR A 704 13.04 10.87 17.17
C THR A 704 11.73 11.62 16.98
N ASP A 705 11.52 12.11 15.75
CA ASP A 705 10.26 12.71 15.31
C ASP A 705 9.56 11.74 14.35
N PRO A 706 8.82 10.74 14.86
CA PRO A 706 8.16 9.77 14.00
C PRO A 706 7.15 10.45 13.09
N VAL A 707 7.08 9.93 11.86
CA VAL A 707 6.16 10.39 10.82
C VAL A 707 4.96 9.46 10.69
N THR A 708 3.85 10.02 10.23
CA THR A 708 2.75 9.26 9.61
C THR A 708 2.58 9.76 8.18
N THR A 709 2.57 8.84 7.21
CA THR A 709 2.29 9.18 5.82
C THR A 709 0.78 9.27 5.64
N VAL A 710 0.31 10.37 5.04
CA VAL A 710 -1.10 10.61 4.80
C VAL A 710 -1.59 9.66 3.71
N LEU A 711 -2.52 8.78 4.08
CA LEU A 711 -3.09 7.79 3.19
C LEU A 711 -4.10 8.42 2.24
N ASP A 712 -4.02 8.03 0.97
CA ASP A 712 -4.92 8.48 -0.09
C ASP A 712 -6.22 7.67 -0.07
N VAL A 713 -7.33 8.29 0.34
CA VAL A 713 -8.66 7.66 0.35
C VAL A 713 -9.69 8.46 -0.45
N THR A 714 -9.30 9.61 -1.00
CA THR A 714 -10.21 10.49 -1.73
C THR A 714 -10.29 10.07 -3.19
N PRO A 715 -11.49 9.87 -3.77
CA PRO A 715 -11.62 9.68 -5.20
C PRO A 715 -11.28 10.95 -5.99
N PRO A 716 -10.96 10.84 -7.29
CA PRO A 716 -10.81 11.97 -8.21
C PRO A 716 -12.04 12.89 -8.21
N GLU A 717 -11.88 14.15 -8.60
CA GLU A 717 -13.05 15.02 -8.87
C GLU A 717 -13.88 14.44 -10.05
N PRO A 718 -15.23 14.37 -9.96
CA PRO A 718 -16.05 13.75 -10.99
C PRO A 718 -15.87 14.36 -12.39
N ALA A 719 -15.79 13.50 -13.41
CA ALA A 719 -15.61 13.93 -14.80
C ALA A 719 -16.79 14.75 -15.32
N THR A 720 -16.53 15.73 -16.19
CA THR A 720 -17.60 16.49 -16.87
C THR A 720 -17.52 16.31 -18.37
N VAL A 721 -18.66 16.05 -19.02
CA VAL A 721 -18.76 15.94 -20.48
C VAL A 721 -18.70 17.35 -21.08
N THR A 722 -17.90 17.53 -22.13
CA THR A 722 -17.80 18.79 -22.88
C THR A 722 -19.20 19.22 -23.36
N GLY A 723 -19.56 20.48 -23.09
CA GLY A 723 -20.91 20.99 -23.36
C GLY A 723 -21.96 20.66 -22.28
N GLY A 724 -21.58 19.91 -21.25
CA GLY A 724 -22.39 19.65 -20.05
C GLY A 724 -23.63 18.79 -20.30
N LYS A 725 -23.69 18.07 -21.42
CA LYS A 725 -24.87 17.33 -21.88
C LYS A 725 -24.47 16.06 -22.63
N ALA A 726 -25.31 15.04 -22.57
CA ALA A 726 -25.24 13.86 -23.42
C ALA A 726 -26.51 13.79 -24.28
N ASN A 727 -26.40 13.35 -25.53
CA ASN A 727 -27.55 13.22 -26.42
C ASN A 727 -27.48 11.97 -27.29
N ASN A 728 -28.63 11.61 -27.84
CA ASN A 728 -28.84 10.38 -28.60
C ASN A 728 -28.20 10.38 -30.01
N GLY A 729 -27.48 11.43 -30.39
CA GLY A 729 -26.64 11.50 -31.59
C GLY A 729 -25.14 11.33 -31.32
N MET A 730 -24.72 11.21 -30.04
CA MET A 730 -23.31 11.06 -29.70
C MET A 730 -22.82 9.61 -29.88
N LYS A 731 -21.61 9.46 -30.43
CA LYS A 731 -20.86 8.19 -30.45
C LYS A 731 -19.78 8.11 -29.36
N GLN A 732 -19.35 9.26 -28.84
CA GLN A 732 -18.31 9.36 -27.82
C GLN A 732 -18.72 10.39 -26.76
N LEU A 733 -18.35 10.11 -25.51
CA LEU A 733 -18.32 11.09 -24.44
C LEU A 733 -16.92 11.66 -24.37
N ILE A 734 -16.78 12.98 -24.38
CA ILE A 734 -15.49 13.67 -24.38
C ILE A 734 -15.49 14.67 -23.23
N GLY A 735 -14.36 14.89 -22.57
CA GLY A 735 -14.22 15.88 -21.50
C GLY A 735 -12.77 16.27 -21.23
N GLU A 736 -12.60 17.22 -20.32
CA GLU A 736 -11.30 17.75 -19.89
C GLU A 736 -11.27 18.01 -18.37
N GLY A 737 -10.07 18.26 -17.83
CA GLY A 737 -9.87 18.60 -16.41
C GLY A 737 -10.06 17.44 -15.44
N ALA A 738 -10.07 16.19 -15.93
CA ALA A 738 -10.08 15.00 -15.10
C ALA A 738 -8.67 14.66 -14.59
N GLU A 739 -8.58 13.89 -13.52
CA GLU A 739 -7.28 13.45 -12.98
C GLU A 739 -6.51 12.61 -14.01
N PRO A 740 -5.26 12.99 -14.35
CA PRO A 740 -4.45 12.25 -15.31
C PRO A 740 -4.31 10.78 -14.96
N LYS A 741 -4.44 9.90 -15.96
CA LYS A 741 -4.34 8.43 -15.83
C LYS A 741 -5.42 7.78 -14.95
N ALA A 742 -6.45 8.50 -14.53
CA ALA A 742 -7.61 7.89 -13.91
C ALA A 742 -8.33 6.96 -14.90
N LYS A 743 -8.95 5.90 -14.37
CA LYS A 743 -9.78 4.96 -15.14
C LYS A 743 -11.20 5.48 -15.22
N ILE A 744 -11.81 5.30 -16.37
CA ILE A 744 -13.16 5.77 -16.66
C ILE A 744 -14.08 4.56 -16.76
N TYR A 745 -15.07 4.52 -15.89
CA TYR A 745 -16.15 3.54 -15.98
C TYR A 745 -17.46 4.25 -16.31
N LEU A 746 -18.25 3.63 -17.17
CA LEU A 746 -19.56 4.12 -17.56
C LEU A 746 -20.63 3.14 -17.07
N ASP A 747 -21.65 3.65 -16.39
CA ASP A 747 -22.90 2.94 -16.18
C ASP A 747 -23.94 3.51 -17.16
N ILE A 748 -24.64 2.63 -17.90
CA ILE A 748 -25.78 2.98 -18.74
C ILE A 748 -27.01 2.34 -18.12
N ASN A 749 -28.01 3.15 -17.75
CA ASN A 749 -29.21 2.74 -17.03
C ASN A 749 -28.93 1.91 -15.77
N GLY A 750 -27.84 2.25 -15.06
CA GLY A 750 -27.38 1.55 -13.86
C GLY A 750 -26.62 0.24 -14.12
N VAL A 751 -26.32 -0.08 -15.39
CA VAL A 751 -25.53 -1.25 -15.78
C VAL A 751 -24.11 -0.84 -16.16
N ARG A 752 -23.12 -1.34 -15.42
CA ARG A 752 -21.68 -1.13 -15.66
C ARG A 752 -21.25 -1.73 -17.00
N GLN A 753 -20.65 -0.89 -17.84
CA GLN A 753 -20.07 -1.31 -19.11
C GLN A 753 -18.72 -2.01 -18.91
N SER A 754 -18.39 -2.98 -19.76
CA SER A 754 -17.15 -3.76 -19.66
C SER A 754 -15.91 -3.01 -20.14
N THR A 755 -16.07 -2.07 -21.06
CA THR A 755 -14.97 -1.23 -21.56
C THR A 755 -14.59 -0.22 -20.49
N VAL A 756 -13.30 -0.16 -20.16
CA VAL A 756 -12.71 0.79 -19.22
C VAL A 756 -11.90 1.80 -20.02
N GLY A 757 -12.26 3.08 -19.92
CA GLY A 757 -11.51 4.18 -20.53
C GLY A 757 -10.36 4.64 -19.64
N LEU A 758 -9.52 5.52 -20.19
CA LEU A 758 -8.41 6.14 -19.46
C LEU A 758 -8.40 7.65 -19.74
N VAL A 759 -8.08 8.41 -18.70
CA VAL A 759 -7.80 9.85 -18.82
C VAL A 759 -6.35 10.03 -19.29
N ASN A 760 -6.15 10.90 -20.27
CA ASN A 760 -4.82 11.22 -20.80
C ASN A 760 -3.98 12.00 -19.77
N ASP A 761 -2.67 12.09 -20.02
CA ASP A 761 -1.72 12.80 -19.15
C ASP A 761 -2.05 14.30 -18.98
N ASP A 762 -2.76 14.90 -19.93
CA ASP A 762 -3.19 16.31 -19.91
C ASP A 762 -4.57 16.53 -19.27
N GLY A 763 -5.20 15.46 -18.75
CA GLY A 763 -6.53 15.50 -18.15
C GLY A 763 -7.70 15.49 -19.15
N THR A 764 -7.43 15.39 -20.45
CA THR A 764 -8.46 15.14 -21.47
C THR A 764 -8.86 13.67 -21.47
N TRP A 765 -10.10 13.39 -21.85
CA TRP A 765 -10.58 12.01 -21.93
C TRP A 765 -11.63 11.81 -23.00
N THR A 766 -11.74 10.57 -23.47
CA THR A 766 -12.75 10.14 -24.42
C THR A 766 -13.20 8.73 -24.07
N TYR A 767 -14.51 8.50 -24.09
CA TYR A 767 -15.12 7.20 -23.90
C TYR A 767 -16.03 6.88 -25.10
N ASN A 768 -15.71 5.83 -25.84
CA ASN A 768 -16.53 5.38 -26.94
C ASN A 768 -17.80 4.70 -26.42
N LEU A 769 -18.96 5.13 -26.89
CA LEU A 769 -20.22 4.45 -26.57
C LEU A 769 -20.30 3.15 -27.37
N PRO A 770 -20.85 2.06 -26.78
CA PRO A 770 -20.97 0.78 -27.48
C PRO A 770 -22.08 0.78 -28.55
N HIS A 771 -22.99 1.73 -28.51
CA HIS A 771 -24.10 1.98 -29.45
C HIS A 771 -24.65 3.38 -29.21
N TYR A 772 -25.51 3.88 -30.11
CA TYR A 772 -26.30 5.09 -29.85
C TYR A 772 -27.24 4.86 -28.67
N LEU A 773 -27.21 5.77 -27.71
CA LEU A 773 -28.15 5.78 -26.59
C LEU A 773 -29.48 6.37 -27.04
N GLU A 774 -30.56 6.00 -26.36
CA GLU A 774 -31.89 6.51 -26.62
C GLU A 774 -32.27 7.64 -25.65
N LYS A 775 -33.29 8.41 -26.02
CA LYS A 775 -33.83 9.45 -25.16
C LYS A 775 -34.20 8.87 -23.79
N ASP A 776 -33.91 9.63 -22.73
CA ASP A 776 -34.19 9.31 -21.34
C ASP A 776 -33.29 8.20 -20.76
N ASP A 777 -32.39 7.60 -21.54
CA ASP A 777 -31.31 6.78 -21.00
C ASP A 777 -30.46 7.62 -20.03
N VAL A 778 -29.95 6.96 -18.99
CA VAL A 778 -29.21 7.59 -17.92
C VAL A 778 -27.78 7.07 -17.95
N ILE A 779 -26.82 7.98 -18.11
CA ILE A 779 -25.41 7.66 -17.99
C ILE A 779 -24.83 8.20 -16.69
N GLN A 780 -23.93 7.44 -16.07
CA GLN A 780 -23.14 7.89 -14.92
C GLN A 780 -21.66 7.55 -15.13
N ILE A 781 -20.80 8.55 -14.99
CA ILE A 781 -19.38 8.50 -15.35
C ILE A 781 -18.55 8.52 -14.09
N PHE A 782 -17.89 7.39 -13.81
CA PHE A 782 -17.06 7.20 -12.63
C PHE A 782 -15.60 7.33 -13.00
N LEU A 783 -14.86 8.13 -12.24
CA LEU A 783 -13.41 8.11 -12.25
C LEU A 783 -12.89 7.29 -11.06
N GLU A 784 -11.82 6.54 -11.31
CA GLU A 784 -11.04 5.84 -10.30
C GLU A 784 -9.58 6.21 -10.48
N ASP A 785 -8.91 6.63 -9.41
CA ASP A 785 -7.47 6.90 -9.43
C ASP A 785 -6.63 5.59 -9.49
N ASN A 786 -5.35 5.70 -9.11
CA ASN A 786 -4.44 4.57 -9.00
C ASN A 786 -3.87 4.40 -7.58
N ALA A 787 -4.56 4.91 -6.56
CA ALA A 787 -4.17 4.73 -5.17
C ALA A 787 -4.18 3.24 -4.80
N ALA A 788 -3.27 2.86 -3.89
CA ALA A 788 -3.26 1.50 -3.39
C ALA A 788 -4.45 1.25 -2.46
N LYS A 789 -4.87 -0.01 -2.37
CA LYS A 789 -5.82 -0.43 -1.34
C LYS A 789 -5.23 -0.20 0.04
N ILE A 790 -6.02 0.42 0.91
CA ILE A 790 -5.64 0.64 2.31
C ILE A 790 -5.60 -0.68 3.06
N THR A 791 -4.47 -0.96 3.71
CA THR A 791 -4.27 -2.17 4.53
C THR A 791 -4.27 -1.87 6.02
N GLU A 792 -4.11 -0.60 6.38
CA GLU A 792 -4.14 -0.05 7.72
C GLU A 792 -5.53 -0.20 8.33
N THR A 793 -5.58 -0.49 9.63
CA THR A 793 -6.85 -0.54 10.36
C THR A 793 -7.34 0.88 10.65
N LEU A 794 -8.38 1.31 9.93
CA LEU A 794 -9.02 2.62 10.10
C LEU A 794 -10.31 2.52 10.93
N ASN A 795 -10.68 3.60 11.64
CA ASN A 795 -11.98 3.75 12.29
C ASN A 795 -12.58 5.14 11.98
N PRO A 796 -13.67 5.24 11.20
CA PRO A 796 -14.34 4.13 10.50
C PRO A 796 -13.40 3.43 9.50
N ALA A 797 -13.71 2.17 9.15
CA ALA A 797 -12.94 1.39 8.17
C ALA A 797 -12.80 2.15 6.83
N ALA A 798 -11.84 1.78 5.99
CA ALA A 798 -11.64 2.38 4.68
C ALA A 798 -12.98 2.43 3.90
N PRO A 799 -13.25 3.52 3.16
CA PRO A 799 -14.53 3.69 2.49
C PRO A 799 -14.68 2.64 1.38
N SER A 800 -15.92 2.26 1.04
CA SER A 800 -16.17 1.30 -0.05
C SER A 800 -15.71 1.78 -1.42
N THR A 801 -15.37 3.06 -1.54
CA THR A 801 -14.75 3.67 -2.72
C THR A 801 -13.29 3.29 -2.89
N ASN A 802 -12.57 2.89 -1.83
CA ASN A 802 -11.20 2.36 -1.93
C ASN A 802 -11.26 0.88 -2.33
N THR A 803 -10.94 0.59 -3.59
CA THR A 803 -10.97 -0.76 -4.18
C THR A 803 -9.56 -1.36 -4.23
N ASP A 804 -9.42 -2.56 -4.82
CA ASP A 804 -8.09 -3.14 -5.10
C ASP A 804 -7.31 -2.35 -6.17
N THR A 805 -7.96 -1.44 -6.88
CA THR A 805 -7.43 -0.75 -8.06
C THR A 805 -7.38 0.78 -7.97
N GLY A 806 -7.96 1.39 -6.93
CA GLY A 806 -7.96 2.84 -6.72
C GLY A 806 -9.13 3.31 -5.86
N ASN A 807 -9.24 4.63 -5.65
CA ASN A 807 -10.41 5.28 -5.08
C ASN A 807 -11.38 5.69 -6.21
N ILE A 808 -12.53 5.01 -6.29
CA ILE A 808 -13.57 5.29 -7.30
C ILE A 808 -14.60 6.27 -6.76
N ASN A 809 -15.12 7.17 -7.61
CA ASN A 809 -16.26 8.01 -7.23
C ASN A 809 -17.44 7.17 -6.71
N PRO A 810 -18.17 7.64 -5.68
CA PRO A 810 -19.40 6.99 -5.27
C PRO A 810 -20.55 7.27 -6.25
N ALA A 811 -21.57 6.41 -6.28
CA ALA A 811 -22.76 6.62 -7.13
C ALA A 811 -23.68 7.75 -6.62
N SER A 812 -23.57 8.11 -5.35
CA SER A 812 -24.25 9.22 -4.68
C SER A 812 -23.28 9.89 -3.71
N ASP A 813 -23.49 11.17 -3.39
CA ASP A 813 -22.63 11.87 -2.43
C ASP A 813 -22.49 11.07 -1.14
N MET A 814 -21.25 10.97 -0.66
CA MET A 814 -20.89 10.19 0.51
C MET A 814 -20.00 11.03 1.42
N THR A 815 -20.29 11.05 2.72
CA THR A 815 -19.36 11.63 3.70
C THR A 815 -18.49 10.53 4.28
N TYR A 816 -17.18 10.74 4.25
CA TYR A 816 -16.22 9.87 4.91
C TYR A 816 -15.30 10.75 5.76
N ARG A 817 -15.30 10.50 7.07
CA ARG A 817 -14.57 11.33 8.05
C ARG A 817 -14.97 12.80 7.90
N ASP A 818 -14.01 13.69 7.62
CA ASP A 818 -14.25 15.13 7.48
C ASP A 818 -14.52 15.55 6.02
N ALA A 819 -14.36 14.64 5.06
CA ALA A 819 -14.52 14.91 3.62
C ALA A 819 -15.88 14.46 3.07
N THR A 820 -16.32 15.15 2.01
CA THR A 820 -17.48 14.77 1.20
C THR A 820 -16.99 14.33 -0.18
N PHE A 821 -17.17 13.05 -0.50
CA PHE A 821 -16.91 12.49 -1.81
C PHE A 821 -18.12 12.74 -2.70
N LYS A 822 -17.93 13.51 -3.77
CA LYS A 822 -18.99 13.84 -4.70
C LYS A 822 -19.37 12.63 -5.55
N ALA A 823 -20.65 12.50 -5.87
CA ALA A 823 -21.14 11.49 -6.78
C ALA A 823 -20.49 11.60 -8.17
N ALA A 824 -20.24 10.45 -8.79
CA ALA A 824 -19.95 10.35 -10.21
C ALA A 824 -21.00 11.11 -11.05
N THR A 825 -20.53 11.90 -12.02
CA THR A 825 -21.39 12.80 -12.80
C THR A 825 -22.42 12.02 -13.59
N LYS A 826 -23.66 12.52 -13.58
CA LYS A 826 -24.82 11.85 -14.15
C LYS A 826 -25.50 12.73 -15.19
N TYR A 827 -25.80 12.16 -16.36
CA TYR A 827 -26.54 12.83 -17.43
C TYR A 827 -27.74 11.98 -17.87
N THR A 828 -28.85 12.64 -18.17
CA THR A 828 -29.96 12.03 -18.91
C THR A 828 -29.78 12.38 -20.38
N VAL A 829 -29.86 11.38 -21.26
CA VAL A 829 -29.65 11.53 -22.70
C VAL A 829 -30.77 12.38 -23.29
N GLU A 830 -30.39 13.53 -23.85
CA GLU A 830 -31.28 14.43 -24.58
C GLU A 830 -31.58 13.90 -25.99
N ASP A 831 -32.76 14.24 -26.50
CA ASP A 831 -33.17 13.88 -27.85
C ASP A 831 -32.83 15.00 -28.84
N VAL A 832 -32.02 14.65 -29.85
CA VAL A 832 -31.57 15.54 -30.93
C VAL A 832 -31.98 15.02 -32.33
N LEU A 833 -32.84 14.00 -32.41
CA LEU A 833 -33.24 13.39 -33.68
C LEU A 833 -34.40 14.14 -34.36
N PRO A 834 -34.33 14.42 -35.67
CA PRO A 834 -35.38 15.09 -36.43
C PRO A 834 -36.49 14.11 -36.90
N ASP A 835 -36.98 13.25 -36.00
CA ASP A 835 -37.87 12.11 -36.30
C ASP A 835 -39.35 12.48 -36.55
N LYS A 836 -39.67 13.77 -36.59
CA LYS A 836 -41.01 14.32 -36.89
C LYS A 836 -40.99 15.22 -38.14
N PRO A 837 -40.48 14.77 -39.30
CA PRO A 837 -40.58 15.57 -40.50
C PRO A 837 -42.04 15.70 -40.93
N SER A 838 -42.37 16.79 -41.60
CA SER A 838 -43.68 16.98 -42.24
C SER A 838 -43.53 17.68 -43.58
N ILE A 839 -44.44 17.39 -44.50
CA ILE A 839 -44.56 18.12 -45.75
C ILE A 839 -46.04 18.33 -46.08
N GLU A 840 -46.41 19.57 -46.33
CA GLU A 840 -47.73 19.95 -46.84
C GLU A 840 -47.62 20.27 -48.32
N LYS A 841 -48.63 19.90 -49.11
CA LYS A 841 -48.68 20.22 -50.54
C LYS A 841 -50.07 20.75 -50.89
N THR A 842 -50.09 21.92 -51.51
CA THR A 842 -51.31 22.58 -51.96
C THR A 842 -51.17 22.99 -53.42
N VAL A 843 -52.31 23.24 -54.08
CA VAL A 843 -52.35 23.62 -55.48
C VAL A 843 -53.42 24.67 -55.71
N VAL A 844 -53.10 25.65 -56.55
CA VAL A 844 -54.05 26.65 -57.06
C VAL A 844 -54.03 26.64 -58.59
N SER A 845 -55.20 26.84 -59.20
CA SER A 845 -55.35 26.93 -60.66
C SER A 845 -55.49 28.39 -61.08
N SER A 846 -54.93 28.74 -62.25
CA SER A 846 -55.22 30.01 -62.91
C SER A 846 -56.71 30.20 -63.23
N GLY A 847 -57.46 29.11 -63.39
CA GLY A 847 -58.92 29.09 -63.56
C GLY A 847 -59.72 29.27 -62.25
N GLY A 848 -59.05 29.54 -61.12
CA GLY A 848 -59.69 29.78 -59.83
C GLY A 848 -60.22 28.49 -59.19
N ALA A 849 -61.55 28.40 -59.02
CA ALA A 849 -62.20 27.25 -58.36
C ALA A 849 -62.36 26.03 -59.26
N THR A 850 -61.99 26.13 -60.54
CA THR A 850 -62.05 25.05 -61.54
C THR A 850 -60.71 24.89 -62.23
N THR A 851 -60.51 23.73 -62.84
CA THR A 851 -59.31 23.43 -63.63
C THR A 851 -59.72 23.06 -65.05
N GLN A 852 -59.11 23.71 -66.04
CA GLN A 852 -59.31 23.41 -67.45
C GLN A 852 -57.99 23.23 -68.22
N VAL A 853 -58.07 22.70 -69.44
CA VAL A 853 -56.90 22.57 -70.34
C VAL A 853 -56.25 23.94 -70.57
N GLY A 854 -54.92 23.99 -70.47
CA GLY A 854 -54.15 25.22 -70.59
C GLY A 854 -54.03 26.02 -69.29
N ASP A 855 -54.79 25.70 -68.24
CA ASP A 855 -54.59 26.32 -66.93
C ASP A 855 -53.17 26.04 -66.39
N THR A 856 -52.63 27.00 -65.67
CA THR A 856 -51.40 26.84 -64.90
C THR A 856 -51.75 26.45 -63.47
N LEU A 857 -51.32 25.25 -63.06
CA LEU A 857 -51.37 24.83 -61.67
C LEU A 857 -50.09 25.29 -60.97
N THR A 858 -50.24 26.12 -59.94
CA THR A 858 -49.14 26.49 -59.05
C THR A 858 -49.21 25.60 -57.81
N TYR A 859 -48.21 24.74 -57.65
CA TYR A 859 -48.02 23.91 -56.48
C TYR A 859 -47.19 24.66 -55.44
N THR A 860 -47.57 24.53 -54.16
CA THR A 860 -46.81 25.02 -53.01
C THR A 860 -46.58 23.86 -52.05
N LEU A 861 -45.32 23.58 -51.75
CA LEU A 861 -44.89 22.53 -50.86
C LEU A 861 -44.20 23.17 -49.65
N THR A 862 -44.61 22.83 -48.44
CA THR A 862 -43.98 23.33 -47.21
C THR A 862 -43.37 22.14 -46.47
N ALA A 863 -42.06 21.97 -46.59
CA ALA A 863 -41.31 20.95 -45.84
C ALA A 863 -40.85 21.54 -44.51
N LYS A 864 -40.99 20.80 -43.41
CA LYS A 864 -40.69 21.29 -42.06
C LYS A 864 -40.09 20.20 -41.18
N ASN A 865 -39.04 20.56 -40.44
CA ASN A 865 -38.61 19.79 -39.27
C ASN A 865 -39.61 20.06 -38.13
N ASN A 866 -40.66 19.25 -38.04
CA ASN A 866 -41.80 19.50 -37.15
C ASN A 866 -41.65 18.83 -35.77
N LYS A 867 -40.40 18.64 -35.31
CA LYS A 867 -40.11 18.27 -33.92
C LYS A 867 -40.57 19.39 -32.97
N GLU A 868 -40.96 19.06 -31.73
CA GLU A 868 -41.41 20.08 -30.78
C GLU A 868 -40.29 21.08 -30.45
N ALA A 869 -40.64 22.37 -30.32
CA ALA A 869 -39.68 23.45 -30.08
C ALA A 869 -38.85 23.33 -28.78
N SER A 870 -39.23 22.44 -27.86
CA SER A 870 -38.45 22.12 -26.66
C SER A 870 -37.17 21.31 -26.95
N TYR A 871 -37.03 20.75 -28.15
CA TYR A 871 -35.85 19.98 -28.58
C TYR A 871 -34.99 20.79 -29.53
N THR A 872 -33.67 20.54 -29.51
CA THR A 872 -32.72 21.14 -30.46
C THR A 872 -32.23 20.05 -31.41
N THR A 873 -32.81 20.00 -32.61
CA THR A 873 -32.51 19.00 -33.64
C THR A 873 -32.08 19.69 -34.92
N LEU A 874 -31.33 18.96 -35.74
CA LEU A 874 -30.90 19.43 -37.06
C LEU A 874 -31.19 18.32 -38.06
N TRP A 875 -32.06 18.61 -39.02
CA TRP A 875 -32.38 17.70 -40.12
C TRP A 875 -31.53 18.10 -41.33
N LYS A 876 -30.45 17.36 -41.54
CA LYS A 876 -29.45 17.73 -42.55
C LYS A 876 -29.84 17.27 -43.94
N ASN A 877 -29.32 17.96 -44.95
CA ASN A 877 -29.44 17.54 -46.36
C ASN A 877 -30.89 17.27 -46.79
N ALA A 878 -31.86 18.05 -46.30
CA ALA A 878 -33.26 17.87 -46.63
C ALA A 878 -33.49 18.04 -48.14
N LEU A 879 -34.21 17.09 -48.72
CA LEU A 879 -34.42 16.92 -50.15
C LEU A 879 -35.89 16.56 -50.40
N VAL A 880 -36.55 17.30 -51.28
CA VAL A 880 -37.91 17.02 -51.74
C VAL A 880 -37.89 16.33 -53.10
N THR A 881 -38.65 15.26 -53.26
CA THR A 881 -38.91 14.58 -54.52
C THR A 881 -40.40 14.58 -54.84
N ASP A 882 -40.75 14.93 -56.07
CA ASP A 882 -42.11 15.09 -56.55
C ASP A 882 -42.26 14.43 -57.92
N THR A 883 -42.99 13.31 -57.97
CA THR A 883 -43.26 12.61 -59.24
C THR A 883 -44.52 13.19 -59.87
N LEU A 884 -44.36 13.97 -60.94
CA LEU A 884 -45.47 14.69 -61.55
C LEU A 884 -46.46 13.73 -62.24
N PRO A 885 -47.77 13.79 -61.91
CA PRO A 885 -48.78 12.88 -62.45
C PRO A 885 -49.03 13.10 -63.94
N ALA A 886 -49.49 12.07 -64.65
CA ALA A 886 -49.90 12.19 -66.07
C ALA A 886 -51.01 13.24 -66.21
N GLY A 887 -51.00 14.01 -67.30
CA GLY A 887 -51.92 15.14 -67.49
C GLY A 887 -51.35 16.52 -67.11
N LEU A 888 -50.09 16.57 -66.66
CA LEU A 888 -49.34 17.82 -66.49
C LEU A 888 -48.19 17.89 -67.48
N ASP A 889 -48.13 18.99 -68.22
CA ASP A 889 -46.97 19.39 -69.00
C ASP A 889 -46.07 20.24 -68.09
N PHE A 890 -44.84 19.78 -67.88
CA PHE A 890 -43.86 20.44 -67.03
C PHE A 890 -42.59 20.74 -67.83
N ASP A 891 -42.35 22.02 -68.05
CA ASP A 891 -41.11 22.53 -68.62
C ASP A 891 -40.34 23.29 -67.52
N PRO A 892 -39.17 22.79 -67.08
CA PRO A 892 -38.33 23.48 -66.11
C PRO A 892 -38.02 24.94 -66.45
N ALA A 893 -37.96 25.29 -67.75
CA ALA A 893 -37.68 26.65 -68.20
C ALA A 893 -38.81 27.65 -67.88
N THR A 894 -40.05 27.18 -67.79
CA THR A 894 -41.25 28.00 -67.51
C THR A 894 -41.92 27.66 -66.18
N ALA A 895 -41.42 26.66 -65.45
CA ALA A 895 -42.00 26.17 -64.20
C ALA A 895 -41.87 27.15 -63.01
N GLU A 896 -41.13 28.25 -63.15
CA GLU A 896 -40.92 29.25 -62.09
C GLU A 896 -40.64 28.64 -60.71
N ILE A 897 -39.72 27.68 -60.65
CA ILE A 897 -39.41 26.98 -59.41
C ILE A 897 -38.76 27.96 -58.43
N LYS A 898 -39.30 28.06 -57.22
CA LYS A 898 -38.74 28.88 -56.15
C LYS A 898 -38.60 28.08 -54.86
N ILE A 899 -37.54 28.39 -54.12
CA ILE A 899 -37.30 27.92 -52.75
C ILE A 899 -37.28 29.16 -51.87
N ASP A 900 -38.16 29.22 -50.88
CA ASP A 900 -38.30 30.35 -49.95
C ASP A 900 -38.47 31.70 -50.64
N GLY A 901 -39.17 31.69 -51.78
CA GLY A 901 -39.44 32.88 -52.60
C GLY A 901 -38.30 33.30 -53.54
N VAL A 902 -37.14 32.64 -53.47
CA VAL A 902 -35.99 32.85 -54.36
C VAL A 902 -36.08 31.88 -55.53
N THR A 903 -35.80 32.34 -56.76
CA THR A 903 -35.76 31.47 -57.95
C THR A 903 -34.68 30.41 -57.79
N ALA A 904 -35.06 29.14 -57.96
CA ALA A 904 -34.15 28.00 -57.86
C ALA A 904 -33.38 27.79 -59.18
N GLU A 905 -32.12 27.36 -59.10
CA GLU A 905 -31.26 27.10 -60.24
C GLU A 905 -30.97 25.59 -60.43
N THR A 906 -31.03 25.11 -61.67
CA THR A 906 -30.62 23.74 -62.02
C THR A 906 -29.14 23.71 -62.43
N PRO A 907 -28.35 22.69 -62.05
CA PRO A 907 -28.71 21.50 -61.25
C PRO A 907 -28.47 21.66 -59.74
N ASN A 908 -28.11 22.85 -59.27
CA ASN A 908 -27.65 23.07 -57.90
C ASN A 908 -28.78 22.90 -56.89
N ASP A 909 -29.88 23.61 -57.10
CA ASP A 909 -31.03 23.65 -56.19
C ASP A 909 -32.10 22.63 -56.57
N TYR A 910 -32.23 22.33 -57.86
CA TYR A 910 -33.19 21.32 -58.32
C TYR A 910 -32.72 20.58 -59.58
N SER A 911 -33.33 19.43 -59.83
CA SER A 911 -33.20 18.66 -61.07
C SER A 911 -34.55 18.06 -61.47
N TYR A 912 -34.82 17.95 -62.77
CA TYR A 912 -36.01 17.27 -63.28
C TYR A 912 -35.58 16.19 -64.28
N ASP A 913 -36.01 14.95 -64.02
CA ASP A 913 -35.86 13.84 -64.96
C ASP A 913 -37.16 13.68 -65.77
N PRO A 914 -37.15 13.94 -67.09
CA PRO A 914 -38.36 13.83 -67.91
C PRO A 914 -38.82 12.38 -68.12
N ASP A 915 -37.94 11.38 -68.02
CA ASP A 915 -38.28 9.98 -68.24
C ASP A 915 -39.06 9.41 -67.05
N SER A 916 -38.57 9.67 -65.83
CA SER A 916 -39.26 9.29 -64.59
C SER A 916 -40.28 10.32 -64.10
N ARG A 917 -40.27 11.54 -64.68
CA ARG A 917 -41.08 12.70 -64.31
C ARG A 917 -40.90 13.13 -62.85
N VAL A 918 -39.69 12.95 -62.32
CA VAL A 918 -39.33 13.28 -60.93
C VAL A 918 -38.64 14.64 -60.88
N LEU A 919 -39.28 15.59 -60.19
CA LEU A 919 -38.66 16.83 -59.74
C LEU A 919 -38.00 16.60 -58.38
N THR A 920 -36.71 16.92 -58.27
CA THR A 920 -35.93 16.83 -57.04
C THR A 920 -35.44 18.22 -56.65
N VAL A 921 -35.67 18.65 -55.41
CA VAL A 921 -35.34 20.00 -54.90
C VAL A 921 -34.55 19.87 -53.60
N LYS A 922 -33.37 20.49 -53.53
CA LYS A 922 -32.49 20.49 -52.35
C LYS A 922 -32.83 21.69 -51.47
N LEU A 923 -33.08 21.44 -50.19
CA LEU A 923 -33.43 22.45 -49.19
C LEU A 923 -32.26 22.78 -48.26
N GLY A 924 -31.29 21.86 -48.12
CA GLY A 924 -30.19 22.01 -47.16
C GLY A 924 -30.62 21.61 -45.75
N ASP A 925 -30.07 22.24 -44.73
CA ASP A 925 -30.31 21.88 -43.33
C ASP A 925 -31.52 22.63 -42.75
N LEU A 926 -32.38 21.92 -42.02
CA LEU A 926 -33.53 22.48 -41.31
C LEU A 926 -33.41 22.25 -39.81
N ALA A 927 -33.24 23.32 -39.02
CA ALA A 927 -33.24 23.23 -37.56
C ALA A 927 -34.66 22.97 -37.01
N THR A 928 -34.79 22.67 -35.71
CA THR A 928 -36.10 22.46 -35.09
C THR A 928 -37.07 23.58 -35.41
N GLY A 929 -38.23 23.23 -35.98
CA GLY A 929 -39.29 24.18 -36.27
C GLY A 929 -39.12 24.93 -37.58
N ASP A 930 -37.94 24.89 -38.21
CA ASP A 930 -37.69 25.51 -39.50
C ASP A 930 -38.50 24.81 -40.60
N SER A 931 -38.96 25.61 -41.54
CA SER A 931 -39.67 25.17 -42.73
C SER A 931 -39.10 25.85 -43.97
N SER A 932 -39.06 25.12 -45.08
CA SER A 932 -38.78 25.67 -46.40
C SER A 932 -39.99 25.48 -47.32
N VAL A 933 -40.28 26.51 -48.12
CA VAL A 933 -41.44 26.57 -49.01
C VAL A 933 -40.98 26.52 -50.46
N ILE A 934 -41.38 25.47 -51.17
CA ILE A 934 -41.10 25.26 -52.58
C ILE A 934 -42.36 25.63 -53.38
N THR A 935 -42.23 26.43 -54.42
CA THR A 935 -43.32 26.63 -55.40
C THR A 935 -42.86 26.27 -56.80
N PHE A 936 -43.75 25.68 -57.59
CA PHE A 936 -43.53 25.45 -59.01
C PHE A 936 -44.84 25.42 -59.79
N LYS A 937 -44.75 25.64 -61.09
CA LYS A 937 -45.87 25.68 -62.03
C LYS A 937 -45.83 24.51 -62.99
N ALA A 938 -46.99 23.98 -63.31
CA ALA A 938 -47.20 23.00 -64.37
C ALA A 938 -48.46 23.36 -65.16
N THR A 939 -48.47 23.10 -66.46
CA THR A 939 -49.63 23.39 -67.31
C THR A 939 -50.50 22.15 -67.46
N VAL A 940 -51.82 22.34 -67.44
CA VAL A 940 -52.78 21.24 -67.59
C VAL A 940 -52.81 20.81 -69.05
N ALA A 941 -52.39 19.57 -69.30
CA ALA A 941 -52.39 18.96 -70.61
C ALA A 941 -53.80 18.53 -71.03
N SER A 942 -54.04 18.47 -72.34
CA SER A 942 -55.32 17.99 -72.90
C SER A 942 -55.65 16.54 -72.51
N SER A 943 -54.64 15.73 -72.21
CA SER A 943 -54.80 14.35 -71.73
C SER A 943 -55.41 14.24 -70.32
N ALA A 944 -55.49 15.34 -69.56
CA ALA A 944 -56.07 15.35 -68.22
C ALA A 944 -57.61 15.43 -68.23
N VAL A 945 -58.22 15.79 -69.36
CA VAL A 945 -59.67 16.02 -69.47
C VAL A 945 -60.47 14.81 -68.97
N GLY A 946 -61.44 15.08 -68.08
CA GLY A 946 -62.28 14.05 -67.48
C GLY A 946 -61.65 13.33 -66.28
N THR A 947 -60.42 13.68 -65.87
CA THR A 947 -59.73 13.11 -64.70
C THR A 947 -59.44 14.17 -63.64
N VAL A 948 -59.19 13.75 -62.40
CA VAL A 948 -58.66 14.60 -61.33
C VAL A 948 -57.14 14.43 -61.31
N ILE A 949 -56.39 15.54 -61.39
CA ILE A 949 -54.93 15.49 -61.28
C ILE A 949 -54.57 15.44 -59.80
N SER A 950 -54.09 14.30 -59.31
CA SER A 950 -53.63 14.14 -57.93
C SER A 950 -52.10 14.10 -57.87
N ASN A 951 -51.49 15.03 -57.15
CA ASN A 951 -50.04 15.09 -57.01
C ASN A 951 -49.59 14.95 -55.54
N THR A 952 -48.46 14.29 -55.28
CA THR A 952 -47.86 14.08 -53.95
C THR A 952 -46.36 14.37 -53.98
N ALA A 953 -45.77 14.71 -52.84
CA ALA A 953 -44.32 14.87 -52.74
C ALA A 953 -43.81 14.23 -51.46
N THR A 954 -42.54 13.82 -51.49
CA THR A 954 -41.84 13.21 -50.37
C THR A 954 -40.63 14.07 -50.04
N VAL A 955 -40.36 14.27 -48.75
CA VAL A 955 -39.13 14.89 -48.26
C VAL A 955 -38.33 13.85 -47.48
N VAL A 956 -37.00 13.88 -47.62
CA VAL A 956 -36.05 13.03 -46.89
C VAL A 956 -34.87 13.87 -46.42
N GLY A 957 -34.25 13.52 -45.29
CA GLY A 957 -33.02 14.15 -44.83
C GLY A 957 -32.37 13.33 -43.71
N ASP A 958 -31.12 13.66 -43.40
CA ASP A 958 -30.25 12.91 -42.51
C ASP A 958 -30.43 13.32 -41.04
N SER A 959 -30.31 12.33 -40.16
CA SER A 959 -30.14 12.54 -38.72
C SER A 959 -28.65 12.64 -38.35
N PRO A 960 -28.32 13.01 -37.09
CA PRO A 960 -26.94 12.94 -36.58
C PRO A 960 -26.37 11.51 -36.43
N ARG A 961 -27.17 10.46 -36.63
CA ARG A 961 -26.75 9.06 -36.43
C ARG A 961 -26.24 8.44 -37.73
N GLU A 962 -25.07 7.83 -37.69
CA GLU A 962 -24.51 7.01 -38.77
C GLU A 962 -25.21 5.65 -38.83
N THR A 963 -25.31 5.07 -40.04
CA THR A 963 -25.86 3.74 -40.25
C THR A 963 -25.00 2.95 -41.25
N PRO A 964 -24.43 1.79 -40.86
CA PRO A 964 -24.48 1.18 -39.52
C PRO A 964 -23.67 1.96 -38.47
N PHE A 965 -23.99 1.78 -37.18
CA PHE A 965 -23.17 2.32 -36.09
C PHE A 965 -21.77 1.70 -36.11
N VAL A 966 -20.74 2.55 -36.05
CA VAL A 966 -19.33 2.16 -35.93
C VAL A 966 -18.74 2.82 -34.70
N GLU A 967 -18.16 2.08 -33.77
CA GLU A 967 -17.56 2.66 -32.56
C GLU A 967 -16.44 3.67 -32.90
N GLY A 968 -16.40 4.81 -32.19
CA GLY A 968 -15.36 5.83 -32.34
C GLY A 968 -15.90 7.20 -32.75
N PRO A 969 -15.03 8.10 -33.27
CA PRO A 969 -15.44 9.45 -33.68
C PRO A 969 -16.44 9.40 -34.85
N ASN A 970 -17.11 10.53 -35.08
CA ASN A 970 -17.98 10.67 -36.25
C ASN A 970 -17.14 10.62 -37.54
N ASP A 971 -17.57 9.82 -38.51
CA ASP A 971 -16.99 9.74 -39.85
C ASP A 971 -17.73 10.71 -40.78
N PRO A 972 -17.06 11.74 -41.34
CA PRO A 972 -17.71 12.72 -42.21
C PRO A 972 -18.27 12.10 -43.51
N ASP A 973 -17.78 10.93 -43.93
CA ASP A 973 -18.18 10.27 -45.17
C ASP A 973 -19.20 9.12 -44.94
N ALA A 974 -19.58 8.86 -43.70
CA ALA A 974 -20.54 7.81 -43.38
C ALA A 974 -21.96 8.13 -43.85
N THR A 975 -22.72 7.09 -44.20
CA THR A 975 -24.16 7.18 -44.41
C THR A 975 -24.88 7.39 -43.09
N HIS A 976 -25.93 8.21 -43.10
CA HIS A 976 -26.70 8.55 -41.91
C HIS A 976 -28.11 7.96 -41.95
N GLU A 977 -28.70 7.72 -40.78
CA GLU A 977 -30.11 7.36 -40.67
C GLU A 977 -30.97 8.51 -41.22
N THR A 978 -31.91 8.21 -42.11
CA THR A 978 -32.76 9.21 -42.76
C THR A 978 -34.18 9.20 -42.18
N TYR A 979 -34.78 10.37 -42.04
CA TYR A 979 -36.21 10.53 -41.76
C TYR A 979 -36.92 11.07 -42.99
N THR A 980 -38.19 10.65 -43.19
CA THR A 980 -38.97 11.01 -44.38
C THR A 980 -40.42 11.36 -44.04
N ALA A 981 -41.02 12.27 -44.81
CA ALA A 981 -42.45 12.56 -44.77
C ALA A 981 -43.01 12.63 -46.20
N THR A 982 -44.27 12.22 -46.38
CA THR A 982 -44.98 12.30 -47.65
C THR A 982 -46.23 13.16 -47.50
N SER A 983 -46.47 14.04 -48.46
CA SER A 983 -47.59 14.98 -48.44
C SER A 983 -48.91 14.24 -48.61
N GLN A 984 -50.00 14.87 -48.18
CA GLN A 984 -51.32 14.49 -48.67
C GLN A 984 -51.42 14.76 -50.18
N LYS A 985 -52.42 14.15 -50.82
CA LYS A 985 -52.70 14.39 -52.25
C LYS A 985 -53.20 15.82 -52.46
N ALA A 986 -52.56 16.55 -53.36
CA ALA A 986 -53.05 17.82 -53.87
C ALA A 986 -53.81 17.57 -55.17
N ASP A 987 -55.14 17.57 -55.08
CA ASP A 987 -56.05 17.38 -56.20
C ASP A 987 -56.29 18.70 -56.95
N SER A 988 -56.46 18.63 -58.27
CA SER A 988 -56.80 19.78 -59.11
C SER A 988 -58.04 20.54 -58.58
N PRO A 989 -57.99 21.89 -58.45
CA PRO A 989 -59.12 22.68 -57.98
C PRO A 989 -60.39 22.46 -58.81
N GLY A 990 -61.53 22.25 -58.14
CA GLY A 990 -62.81 22.00 -58.79
C GLY A 990 -63.04 20.56 -59.27
N GLY A 991 -62.11 19.65 -58.99
CA GLY A 991 -62.24 18.23 -59.31
C GLY A 991 -61.75 17.91 -60.71
N THR A 992 -62.62 17.34 -61.55
CA THR A 992 -62.25 16.87 -62.89
C THR A 992 -61.85 18.01 -63.81
N VAL A 993 -60.79 17.85 -64.58
CA VAL A 993 -60.37 18.83 -65.58
C VAL A 993 -61.39 18.91 -66.72
N PHE A 994 -61.82 20.12 -67.06
CA PHE A 994 -62.71 20.37 -68.19
C PHE A 994 -61.92 20.90 -69.41
N GLY A 995 -62.41 20.66 -70.62
CA GLY A 995 -61.80 21.24 -71.82
C GLY A 995 -62.47 22.55 -72.24
N VAL A 996 -61.89 23.24 -73.22
CA VAL A 996 -62.31 24.55 -73.73
C VAL A 996 -62.63 24.52 -75.23
N LEU A 997 -63.47 25.44 -75.67
CA LEU A 997 -63.71 25.75 -77.09
C LEU A 997 -63.06 27.11 -77.38
N GLU A 998 -62.19 27.17 -78.38
CA GLU A 998 -61.43 28.38 -78.71
C GLU A 998 -61.29 28.59 -80.22
N LEU A 999 -61.25 29.85 -80.64
CA LEU A 999 -60.80 30.24 -81.98
C LEU A 999 -59.27 30.30 -81.94
N ALA A 1000 -58.61 29.25 -82.40
CA ALA A 1000 -57.17 29.06 -82.31
C ALA A 1000 -56.39 30.02 -83.24
N SER A 1001 -56.93 30.36 -84.41
CA SER A 1001 -56.34 31.34 -85.33
C SER A 1001 -57.35 31.86 -86.37
N ALA A 1002 -57.05 33.00 -87.00
CA ALA A 1002 -57.83 33.57 -88.11
C ALA A 1002 -56.91 34.27 -89.14
N PRO A 1003 -57.30 34.34 -90.43
CA PRO A 1003 -56.55 35.07 -91.46
C PRO A 1003 -56.55 36.57 -91.23
N THR A 1004 -55.46 37.22 -91.63
CA THR A 1004 -55.30 38.69 -91.51
C THR A 1004 -55.83 39.45 -92.72
N GLU A 1005 -55.95 38.79 -93.88
CA GLU A 1005 -56.42 39.40 -95.12
C GLU A 1005 -57.11 38.36 -96.02
N ILE A 1006 -58.18 38.77 -96.70
CA ILE A 1006 -58.86 38.02 -97.75
C ILE A 1006 -58.84 38.88 -99.02
N ASP A 1007 -58.03 38.51 -99.99
CA ASP A 1007 -57.85 39.21 -101.26
C ASP A 1007 -58.62 38.50 -102.39
N PHE A 1008 -59.42 39.27 -103.13
CA PHE A 1008 -60.14 38.78 -104.30
C PHE A 1008 -59.45 39.17 -105.61
N GLY A 1009 -58.30 39.84 -105.52
CA GLY A 1009 -57.53 40.35 -106.64
C GLY A 1009 -58.24 41.50 -107.38
N SER A 1010 -57.76 41.77 -108.59
CA SER A 1010 -58.28 42.85 -109.44
C SER A 1010 -59.20 42.34 -110.54
N ALA A 1011 -60.36 42.96 -110.70
CA ALA A 1011 -61.29 42.66 -111.80
C ALA A 1011 -61.52 43.89 -112.70
N LYS A 1012 -61.53 43.68 -114.02
CA LYS A 1012 -61.85 44.76 -114.98
C LYS A 1012 -63.35 45.03 -115.00
N TYR A 1013 -63.73 46.27 -114.72
CA TYR A 1013 -65.11 46.73 -114.87
C TYR A 1013 -65.57 46.67 -116.34
N GLN A 1014 -66.68 45.97 -116.59
CA GLN A 1014 -67.24 45.73 -117.94
C GLN A 1014 -68.71 46.15 -118.08
N GLY A 1015 -69.27 46.89 -117.11
CA GLY A 1015 -70.68 47.29 -117.12
C GLY A 1015 -71.68 46.13 -116.97
N LYS A 1016 -71.22 44.98 -116.46
CA LYS A 1016 -72.03 43.79 -116.10
C LYS A 1016 -71.63 43.27 -114.72
N THR A 1017 -72.47 42.44 -114.10
CA THR A 1017 -72.14 41.77 -112.82
C THR A 1017 -70.81 41.04 -112.92
N THR A 1018 -69.94 41.29 -111.96
CA THR A 1018 -68.62 40.66 -111.86
C THR A 1018 -68.62 39.77 -110.63
N ARG A 1019 -68.29 38.49 -110.83
CA ARG A 1019 -68.21 37.50 -109.76
C ARG A 1019 -66.81 36.88 -109.74
N ILE A 1020 -66.24 36.78 -108.54
CA ILE A 1020 -64.95 36.19 -108.23
C ILE A 1020 -65.21 35.06 -107.25
N ASN A 1021 -64.90 33.83 -107.67
CA ASN A 1021 -65.22 32.63 -106.89
C ASN A 1021 -64.05 32.12 -106.04
N SER A 1022 -62.88 32.76 -106.17
CA SER A 1022 -61.67 32.40 -105.46
C SER A 1022 -61.15 33.63 -104.73
N ALA A 1023 -60.87 33.47 -103.45
CA ALA A 1023 -60.15 34.44 -102.66
C ALA A 1023 -58.82 33.81 -102.22
N GLU A 1024 -57.77 34.59 -102.20
CA GLU A 1024 -56.52 34.22 -101.52
C GLU A 1024 -56.59 34.77 -100.08
N HIS A 1025 -56.15 33.97 -99.11
CA HIS A 1025 -55.99 34.44 -97.74
C HIS A 1025 -54.52 34.54 -97.37
N HIS A 1026 -54.20 35.51 -96.52
CA HIS A 1026 -52.87 35.74 -95.98
C HIS A 1026 -52.90 35.74 -94.45
N GLY A 1027 -51.77 35.36 -93.84
CA GLY A 1027 -51.67 35.14 -92.39
C GLY A 1027 -51.91 33.68 -92.00
N ALA A 1028 -52.43 33.45 -90.79
CA ALA A 1028 -52.75 32.12 -90.30
C ALA A 1028 -54.09 31.61 -90.89
N ASP A 1029 -54.28 30.30 -90.91
CA ASP A 1029 -55.58 29.72 -91.27
C ASP A 1029 -56.66 30.04 -90.22
N LEU A 1030 -57.92 29.95 -90.62
CA LEU A 1030 -59.06 30.04 -89.72
C LEU A 1030 -59.26 28.70 -89.01
N VAL A 1031 -58.85 28.58 -87.76
CA VAL A 1031 -58.85 27.31 -87.01
C VAL A 1031 -59.63 27.44 -85.72
N VAL A 1032 -60.52 26.49 -85.44
CA VAL A 1032 -61.24 26.33 -84.18
C VAL A 1032 -60.73 25.08 -83.46
N LYS A 1033 -60.45 25.17 -82.16
CA LYS A 1033 -60.09 24.01 -81.33
C LYS A 1033 -61.18 23.76 -80.30
N ASP A 1034 -61.61 22.51 -80.21
CA ASP A 1034 -62.50 22.05 -79.16
C ASP A 1034 -61.78 20.95 -78.38
N SER A 1035 -61.46 21.21 -77.12
CA SER A 1035 -60.89 20.25 -76.17
C SER A 1035 -61.89 19.78 -75.11
N ARG A 1036 -63.15 20.26 -75.14
CA ARG A 1036 -64.20 19.91 -74.17
C ARG A 1036 -64.46 18.40 -74.13
N ALA A 1037 -64.66 17.86 -72.92
CA ALA A 1037 -65.04 16.46 -72.71
C ALA A 1037 -66.40 16.13 -73.35
N ASN A 1038 -67.36 17.07 -73.23
CA ASN A 1038 -68.67 17.01 -73.87
C ASN A 1038 -68.69 17.99 -75.05
N LYS A 1039 -68.60 17.47 -76.28
CA LYS A 1039 -68.64 18.25 -77.52
C LYS A 1039 -70.06 18.77 -77.80
N LYS A 1040 -70.40 19.91 -77.19
CA LYS A 1040 -71.61 20.66 -77.56
C LYS A 1040 -71.45 21.25 -78.96
N GLY A 1041 -72.57 21.47 -79.65
CA GLY A 1041 -72.55 22.16 -80.93
C GLY A 1041 -71.98 23.57 -80.77
N TRP A 1042 -71.33 24.08 -81.81
CA TRP A 1042 -70.78 25.43 -81.84
C TRP A 1042 -70.91 26.04 -83.22
N THR A 1043 -70.99 27.37 -83.27
CA THR A 1043 -71.12 28.13 -84.51
C THR A 1043 -70.03 29.19 -84.55
N LEU A 1044 -69.32 29.25 -85.67
CA LEU A 1044 -68.49 30.38 -86.04
C LEU A 1044 -69.30 31.31 -86.94
N THR A 1045 -69.35 32.58 -86.57
CA THR A 1045 -70.04 33.63 -87.33
C THR A 1045 -69.05 34.66 -87.87
N ALA A 1046 -69.42 35.31 -88.97
CA ALA A 1046 -68.70 36.45 -89.52
C ALA A 1046 -69.66 37.61 -89.80
N LYS A 1047 -69.19 38.83 -89.55
CA LYS A 1047 -69.89 40.07 -89.95
C LYS A 1047 -68.90 41.11 -90.48
N LEU A 1048 -69.40 41.98 -91.35
CA LEU A 1048 -68.66 43.14 -91.83
C LEU A 1048 -68.81 44.29 -90.83
N THR A 1049 -67.75 44.59 -90.09
CA THR A 1049 -67.69 45.80 -89.25
C THR A 1049 -67.53 47.04 -90.10
N THR A 1050 -66.83 46.90 -91.23
CA THR A 1050 -66.73 47.91 -92.28
C THR A 1050 -67.17 47.28 -93.61
N PRO A 1051 -68.19 47.81 -94.31
CA PRO A 1051 -68.57 47.32 -95.63
C PRO A 1051 -67.42 47.54 -96.63
N MET A 1052 -67.43 46.82 -97.76
CA MET A 1052 -66.42 46.99 -98.81
C MET A 1052 -66.45 48.42 -99.36
N THR A 1053 -65.58 49.30 -98.87
CA THR A 1053 -65.62 50.75 -99.09
C THR A 1053 -64.44 51.16 -99.95
N SER A 1054 -64.66 52.10 -100.87
CA SER A 1054 -63.59 52.68 -101.68
C SER A 1054 -62.51 53.29 -100.78
N THR A 1055 -61.26 52.94 -101.02
CA THR A 1055 -60.10 53.51 -100.32
C THR A 1055 -59.51 54.73 -101.04
N ASP A 1056 -60.04 55.08 -102.22
CA ASP A 1056 -59.59 56.26 -102.96
C ASP A 1056 -60.11 57.55 -102.29
N PRO A 1057 -59.23 58.42 -101.79
CA PRO A 1057 -59.62 59.63 -101.05
C PRO A 1057 -60.25 60.71 -101.95
N ASP A 1058 -60.10 60.61 -103.28
CA ASP A 1058 -60.58 61.61 -104.23
C ASP A 1058 -62.03 61.34 -104.70
N VAL A 1059 -62.66 60.25 -104.24
CA VAL A 1059 -64.06 59.92 -104.50
C VAL A 1059 -64.86 59.83 -103.19
N PRO A 1060 -66.19 60.11 -103.21
CA PRO A 1060 -67.05 59.80 -102.08
C PRO A 1060 -66.88 58.33 -101.65
N ALA A 1061 -67.03 58.05 -100.35
CA ALA A 1061 -66.91 56.72 -99.75
C ALA A 1061 -68.04 55.78 -100.22
N TYR A 1062 -68.00 55.41 -101.49
CA TYR A 1062 -68.91 54.47 -102.09
C TYR A 1062 -68.62 53.08 -101.56
N THR A 1063 -69.67 52.35 -101.24
CA THR A 1063 -69.61 50.98 -100.75
C THR A 1063 -70.11 50.02 -101.82
N LEU A 1064 -69.53 48.82 -101.83
CA LEU A 1064 -70.03 47.67 -102.57
C LEU A 1064 -70.88 46.84 -101.62
N ASP A 1065 -72.07 47.37 -101.33
CA ASP A 1065 -73.00 46.75 -100.39
C ASP A 1065 -73.44 45.37 -100.88
N GLY A 1066 -73.35 44.39 -100.00
CA GLY A 1066 -73.70 43.01 -100.32
C GLY A 1066 -72.74 42.30 -101.28
N ALA A 1067 -71.58 42.88 -101.60
CA ALA A 1067 -70.65 42.28 -102.55
C ALA A 1067 -69.86 41.10 -101.99
N LEU A 1068 -69.61 41.08 -100.67
CA LEU A 1068 -68.90 39.98 -100.03
C LEU A 1068 -69.87 38.83 -99.72
N LYS A 1069 -69.57 37.64 -100.24
CA LYS A 1069 -70.33 36.42 -100.01
C LYS A 1069 -69.47 35.37 -99.31
N TYR A 1070 -70.12 34.49 -98.56
CA TYR A 1070 -69.51 33.29 -98.02
C TYR A 1070 -70.38 32.10 -98.39
N VAL A 1071 -69.76 31.05 -98.94
CA VAL A 1071 -70.45 29.80 -99.23
C VAL A 1071 -70.14 28.81 -98.12
N TYR A 1072 -71.19 28.21 -97.57
CA TYR A 1072 -71.08 27.12 -96.59
C TYR A 1072 -72.13 26.06 -96.89
N ASN A 1073 -71.72 24.80 -97.07
CA ASN A 1073 -72.62 23.68 -97.38
C ASN A 1073 -73.61 23.96 -98.52
N ASN A 1074 -73.10 24.49 -99.65
CA ASN A 1074 -73.89 24.93 -100.81
C ASN A 1074 -74.89 26.08 -100.57
N ASN A 1075 -74.92 26.67 -99.37
CA ASN A 1075 -75.70 27.86 -99.09
C ASN A 1075 -74.81 29.10 -99.27
N GLU A 1076 -75.28 30.05 -100.08
CA GLU A 1076 -74.56 31.30 -100.30
C GLU A 1076 -75.12 32.40 -99.40
N ILE A 1077 -74.25 32.93 -98.55
CA ILE A 1077 -74.59 33.90 -97.52
C ILE A 1077 -73.99 35.24 -97.93
N THR A 1078 -74.79 36.30 -97.85
CA THR A 1078 -74.30 37.66 -98.09
C THR A 1078 -73.82 38.26 -96.79
N LEU A 1079 -72.52 38.54 -96.68
CA LEU A 1079 -71.94 39.16 -95.51
C LEU A 1079 -72.31 40.64 -95.47
N ASN A 1080 -72.71 41.09 -94.28
CA ASN A 1080 -73.20 42.44 -94.00
C ASN A 1080 -72.91 42.79 -92.53
N GLY A 1081 -73.48 43.89 -92.03
CA GLY A 1081 -73.25 44.34 -90.65
C GLY A 1081 -73.77 43.39 -89.55
N GLY A 1082 -74.65 42.42 -89.87
CA GLY A 1082 -75.13 41.41 -88.93
C GLY A 1082 -74.28 40.13 -88.95
N ALA A 1083 -74.12 39.49 -87.78
CA ALA A 1083 -73.47 38.19 -87.63
C ALA A 1083 -74.17 37.13 -88.49
N GLN A 1084 -73.40 36.51 -89.38
CA GLN A 1084 -73.87 35.42 -90.24
C GLN A 1084 -73.12 34.14 -89.89
N ASP A 1085 -73.84 33.03 -89.81
CA ASP A 1085 -73.26 31.71 -89.54
C ASP A 1085 -72.45 31.25 -90.75
N ILE A 1086 -71.13 31.14 -90.59
CA ILE A 1086 -70.22 30.72 -91.67
C ILE A 1086 -69.69 29.31 -91.46
N MET A 1087 -69.83 28.75 -90.25
CA MET A 1087 -69.64 27.34 -89.98
C MET A 1087 -70.44 26.95 -88.74
N THR A 1088 -71.09 25.80 -88.80
CA THR A 1088 -71.80 25.20 -87.67
C THR A 1088 -71.32 23.77 -87.49
N GLN A 1089 -70.92 23.41 -86.28
CA GLN A 1089 -70.61 22.05 -85.89
C GLN A 1089 -71.69 21.52 -84.96
N ASP A 1090 -72.32 20.40 -85.32
CA ASP A 1090 -73.39 19.79 -84.52
C ASP A 1090 -72.84 19.12 -83.25
N ALA A 1091 -73.70 19.06 -82.22
CA ALA A 1091 -73.42 18.26 -81.03
C ALA A 1091 -73.22 16.77 -81.41
N ASN A 1092 -72.20 16.12 -80.84
CA ASN A 1092 -71.88 14.70 -81.07
C ASN A 1092 -71.54 14.29 -82.52
N ALA A 1093 -71.09 15.22 -83.38
CA ALA A 1093 -70.47 14.81 -84.64
C ALA A 1093 -69.32 13.82 -84.35
N SER A 1094 -69.38 12.65 -84.98
CA SER A 1094 -68.54 11.46 -84.71
C SER A 1094 -67.04 11.62 -85.01
N THR A 1095 -66.53 12.83 -85.23
CA THR A 1095 -65.13 13.06 -85.54
C THR A 1095 -64.34 13.26 -84.24
N ALA A 1096 -63.32 12.43 -84.01
CA ALA A 1096 -62.35 12.60 -82.93
C ALA A 1096 -61.49 13.89 -83.06
N GLU A 1097 -61.79 14.73 -84.04
CA GLU A 1097 -61.07 15.96 -84.32
C GLU A 1097 -61.35 17.01 -83.24
N THR A 1098 -60.28 17.36 -82.53
CA THR A 1098 -60.23 18.45 -81.55
C THR A 1098 -59.80 19.78 -82.19
N THR A 1099 -59.55 19.78 -83.50
CA THR A 1099 -59.04 20.93 -84.26
C THR A 1099 -59.70 20.92 -85.63
N TYR A 1100 -60.32 22.04 -85.98
CA TYR A 1100 -61.11 22.25 -87.19
C TYR A 1100 -60.46 23.39 -87.98
N ASN A 1101 -59.77 23.08 -89.08
CA ASN A 1101 -59.23 24.08 -89.99
C ASN A 1101 -60.28 24.41 -91.05
N ILE A 1102 -60.88 25.59 -90.95
CA ILE A 1102 -61.99 26.03 -91.79
C ILE A 1102 -61.46 26.51 -93.15
N SER A 1103 -60.28 27.13 -93.17
CA SER A 1103 -59.66 27.62 -94.40
C SER A 1103 -59.32 26.48 -95.38
N ASP A 1104 -59.01 25.29 -94.89
CA ASP A 1104 -58.76 24.10 -95.73
C ASP A 1104 -59.98 23.69 -96.57
N THR A 1105 -61.18 24.13 -96.20
CA THR A 1105 -62.41 23.84 -96.95
C THR A 1105 -62.66 24.83 -98.09
N TRP A 1106 -61.93 25.95 -98.15
CA TRP A 1106 -62.18 27.01 -99.12
C TRP A 1106 -61.75 26.62 -100.53
N SER A 1107 -62.65 26.76 -101.51
CA SER A 1107 -62.35 26.42 -102.90
C SER A 1107 -63.17 27.23 -103.90
N ALA A 1108 -62.72 27.27 -105.16
CA ALA A 1108 -63.41 28.00 -106.23
C ALA A 1108 -64.83 27.48 -106.52
N SER A 1109 -65.07 26.18 -106.34
CA SER A 1109 -66.34 25.51 -106.64
C SER A 1109 -67.18 25.17 -105.40
N GLY A 1110 -66.69 25.49 -104.20
CA GLY A 1110 -67.33 25.12 -102.94
C GLY A 1110 -67.24 26.23 -101.90
N ASP A 1111 -67.06 25.84 -100.65
CA ASP A 1111 -67.14 26.72 -99.50
C ASP A 1111 -66.06 27.83 -99.49
N GLY A 1112 -66.25 28.81 -98.62
CA GLY A 1112 -65.36 29.95 -98.45
C GLY A 1112 -65.84 31.21 -99.15
N PHE A 1113 -64.97 32.21 -99.16
CA PHE A 1113 -65.32 33.55 -99.64
C PHE A 1113 -65.52 33.61 -101.16
N LYS A 1114 -66.51 34.42 -101.57
CA LYS A 1114 -66.76 34.83 -102.95
C LYS A 1114 -67.03 36.34 -102.96
N PHE A 1115 -66.82 36.97 -104.10
CA PHE A 1115 -67.09 38.39 -104.27
C PHE A 1115 -67.97 38.58 -105.51
N GLU A 1116 -69.08 39.30 -105.38
CA GLU A 1116 -70.01 39.56 -106.46
C GLU A 1116 -70.51 41.01 -106.42
N ALA A 1117 -70.13 41.82 -107.40
CA ALA A 1117 -70.60 43.20 -107.51
C ALA A 1117 -71.44 43.38 -108.78
N SER A 1118 -72.66 43.92 -108.64
CA SER A 1118 -73.47 44.34 -109.77
C SER A 1118 -72.89 45.61 -110.41
N ALA A 1119 -73.06 45.75 -111.73
CA ALA A 1119 -72.62 46.95 -112.43
C ALA A 1119 -73.26 48.24 -111.91
N GLN A 1120 -74.45 48.14 -111.30
CA GLN A 1120 -75.15 49.31 -110.74
C GLN A 1120 -74.55 49.78 -109.41
N ASP A 1121 -73.85 48.90 -108.69
CA ASP A 1121 -73.34 49.18 -107.34
C ASP A 1121 -71.91 49.75 -107.38
N VAL A 1122 -71.17 49.51 -108.46
CA VAL A 1122 -69.84 50.08 -108.70
C VAL A 1122 -69.97 51.56 -109.10
N LYS A 1123 -70.00 52.45 -108.11
CA LYS A 1123 -70.07 53.92 -108.32
C LYS A 1123 -68.72 54.58 -108.61
N ALA A 1124 -67.61 53.92 -108.25
CA ALA A 1124 -66.25 54.37 -108.54
C ALA A 1124 -65.38 53.17 -108.93
N LEU A 1125 -64.35 53.42 -109.74
CA LEU A 1125 -63.29 52.45 -110.00
C LEU A 1125 -62.18 52.69 -109.00
N GLY A 1126 -61.61 51.64 -108.42
CA GLY A 1126 -60.55 51.77 -107.43
C GLY A 1126 -60.44 50.54 -106.55
N THR A 1127 -59.67 50.68 -105.48
CA THR A 1127 -59.48 49.65 -104.46
C THR A 1127 -60.60 49.75 -103.44
N TYR A 1128 -61.15 48.62 -103.04
CA TYR A 1128 -62.19 48.52 -102.04
C TYR A 1128 -61.72 47.63 -100.90
N GLN A 1129 -61.91 48.08 -99.67
CA GLN A 1129 -61.53 47.35 -98.48
C GLN A 1129 -62.70 47.28 -97.50
N GLY A 1130 -62.87 46.12 -96.87
CA GLY A 1130 -63.81 45.89 -95.78
C GLY A 1130 -63.10 45.19 -94.62
N GLU A 1131 -63.79 45.07 -93.50
CA GLU A 1131 -63.25 44.44 -92.28
C GLU A 1131 -64.22 43.37 -91.78
N ILE A 1132 -63.71 42.19 -91.45
CA ILE A 1132 -64.48 41.03 -90.99
C ILE A 1132 -64.18 40.79 -89.51
N LEU A 1133 -65.22 40.70 -88.69
CA LEU A 1133 -65.11 40.19 -87.31
C LEU A 1133 -65.60 38.74 -87.25
N TRP A 1134 -64.80 37.88 -86.63
CA TRP A 1134 -65.12 36.49 -86.34
C TRP A 1134 -65.61 36.34 -84.91
N GLU A 1135 -66.73 35.66 -84.71
CA GLU A 1135 -67.25 35.38 -83.37
C GLU A 1135 -67.58 33.89 -83.26
N LEU A 1136 -66.90 33.20 -82.34
CA LEU A 1136 -67.13 31.80 -82.02
C LEU A 1136 -68.02 31.71 -80.78
N GLY A 1137 -69.11 30.95 -80.87
CA GLY A 1137 -70.04 30.77 -79.77
C GLY A 1137 -70.57 29.34 -79.67
N ASP A 1138 -71.01 28.99 -78.47
CA ASP A 1138 -71.79 27.77 -78.26
C ASP A 1138 -73.15 27.87 -78.95
N THR A 1139 -73.57 26.77 -79.55
CA THR A 1139 -74.89 26.62 -80.16
C THR A 1139 -75.72 25.70 -79.27
N PRO A 1140 -76.98 26.06 -78.93
CA PRO A 1140 -77.83 25.27 -78.04
C PRO A 1140 -77.98 23.79 -78.41
#